data_AF-A0A9W8DCZ6-F1
#
_entry.id   AF-A0A9W8DCZ6-F1
#
_cell.length_a   1.000
_cell.length_b   1.000
_cell.length_c   1.000
_cell.angle_alpha   90.00
_cell.angle_beta   90.00
_cell.angle_gamma   90.00
#
_symmetry.space_group_name_H-M   'P 1'
#
loop_
_entity.id
_entity.type
_entity.pdbx_description
1 polymer ?
#
loop_
_entity_poly.entity_id
_entity_poly.type
_entity_poly.pdbx_seq_one_letter_code
_entity_poly.pdbx_strand_id
1 'polypeptide(L)'
;MSEIEAGVLAGAHSYWKAVNLTGLLRDLDATGLAIVDNQKTSLQERRKLAEKTKEFRTVPDESKAVEFKPLLRAYQNEIDALTKRMKFAENEFLRLFKSLSEAPDPEPFLASLGDERRQRQGRADTERECARLSARAELLAAENAELRAKKREADAQTQRLESLEASMDAMVSAQVEQRDHELRAQHEDLVQHLKARETDLQRQLSAATRKLTEAQQTQDSDEAERLTRAQSNDRELIGKLAELEILQSDYDHATARVADLQLQNAKLRAEITALAPDTEGAETLAEYRRRVHELDDETTRLFAALESADAELALHRSQSEAAAGARDEQAHARDEELRRARAELQRYADYDEIKRDLEIMKSVEFAVSDWGLDDASEAPKTGTESLERLLVARNKALENRLIDARNELAQSQDDVQQLRDRASAQDAELQRTSALAARLESDLLAVGTDTDALHSNKDDIELKPTASGLLDIVTGQRDRFRQRNIELEDELRVQAAAATEHGRQAEQTKQDNVRLYEEVKYLRSYATRTGESSRPAPTPSKFSTAAHHIDMDTSVDAKYKTMYEESLNPFHVFHRRETTRRVRSMGVLDRLIYMFSSAVVGSRRARMVMLLYVALLHLLVMITLYRTMLQADEGSFERAPPIM
;
A
#
# COMPACT_ATOMS: atom_id res chain seq x y z
N MET A 1 45.43 -22.10 52.57
CA MET A 1 46.12 -22.97 53.53
C MET A 1 46.92 -23.99 52.77
N SER A 2 48.14 -24.29 53.20
CA SER A 2 48.91 -25.41 52.68
C SER A 2 48.25 -26.74 53.10
N GLU A 3 48.44 -27.83 52.35
CA GLU A 3 47.92 -29.15 52.74
C GLU A 3 48.49 -29.61 54.10
N ILE A 4 49.70 -29.13 54.43
CA ILE A 4 50.38 -29.34 55.70
C ILE A 4 49.58 -28.70 56.86
N GLU A 5 49.12 -27.45 56.71
CA GLU A 5 48.25 -26.79 57.69
C GLU A 5 46.94 -27.58 57.88
N ALA A 6 46.29 -27.98 56.78
CA ALA A 6 45.03 -28.75 56.86
C ALA A 6 45.19 -30.08 57.61
N GLY A 7 46.30 -30.80 57.41
CA GLY A 7 46.63 -32.01 58.14
C GLY A 7 46.85 -31.78 59.64
N VAL A 8 47.60 -30.74 60.01
CA VAL A 8 47.83 -30.37 61.42
C VAL A 8 46.52 -30.00 62.12
N LEU A 9 45.64 -29.26 61.44
CA LEU A 9 44.34 -28.83 61.97
C LEU A 9 43.37 -30.00 62.16
N ALA A 10 43.32 -30.93 61.20
CA ALA A 10 42.53 -32.16 61.33
C ALA A 10 43.04 -33.04 62.49
N GLY A 11 44.36 -33.15 62.66
CA GLY A 11 44.99 -33.83 63.79
C GLY A 11 44.63 -33.19 65.13
N ALA A 12 44.77 -31.86 65.26
CA ALA A 12 44.44 -31.12 66.47
C ALA A 12 42.95 -31.25 66.85
N HIS A 13 42.03 -31.08 65.89
CA HIS A 13 40.60 -31.26 66.13
C HIS A 13 40.24 -32.69 66.56
N SER A 14 40.84 -33.70 65.93
CA SER A 14 40.65 -35.10 66.32
C SER A 14 41.16 -35.37 67.75
N TYR A 15 42.33 -34.83 68.09
CA TYR A 15 42.93 -34.98 69.41
C TYR A 15 42.09 -34.29 70.50
N TRP A 16 41.71 -33.02 70.34
CA TRP A 16 40.90 -32.31 71.33
C TRP A 16 39.50 -32.92 71.52
N LYS A 17 38.94 -33.52 70.46
CA LYS A 17 37.71 -34.33 70.55
C LYS A 17 37.93 -35.62 71.34
N ALA A 18 39.09 -36.28 71.20
CA ALA A 18 39.45 -37.49 71.96
C ALA A 18 39.76 -37.21 73.44
N VAL A 19 40.39 -36.07 73.76
CA VAL A 19 40.61 -35.60 75.13
C VAL A 19 39.28 -35.40 75.87
N ASN A 20 38.22 -35.00 75.15
CA ASN A 20 36.91 -34.70 75.70
C ASN A 20 36.99 -33.84 76.97
N LEU A 21 37.42 -32.59 76.80
CA LEU A 21 37.68 -31.65 77.90
C LEU A 21 36.50 -31.56 78.89
N THR A 22 35.25 -31.69 78.42
CA THR A 22 34.05 -31.69 79.29
C THR A 22 33.97 -32.91 80.22
N GLY A 23 34.35 -34.10 79.74
CA GLY A 23 34.47 -35.30 80.56
C GLY A 23 35.67 -35.22 81.50
N LEU A 24 36.81 -34.73 81.00
CA LEU A 24 38.04 -34.59 81.77
C LEU A 24 37.87 -33.60 82.95
N LEU A 25 37.17 -32.49 82.76
CA LEU A 25 36.85 -31.53 83.82
C LEU A 25 35.96 -32.17 84.90
N ARG A 26 34.93 -32.92 84.52
CA ARG A 26 34.05 -33.61 85.47
C ARG A 26 34.81 -34.68 86.28
N ASP A 27 35.70 -35.43 85.63
CA ASP A 27 36.54 -36.42 86.30
C ASP A 27 37.62 -35.74 87.20
N LEU A 28 38.09 -34.54 86.82
CA LEU A 28 38.95 -33.68 87.64
C LEU A 28 38.23 -33.15 88.89
N ASP A 29 36.98 -32.69 88.75
CA ASP A 29 36.17 -32.25 89.90
C ASP A 29 35.95 -33.41 90.89
N ALA A 30 35.66 -34.61 90.39
CA ALA A 30 35.48 -35.81 91.21
C ALA A 30 36.78 -36.23 91.94
N THR A 31 37.93 -36.17 91.27
CA THR A 31 39.23 -36.47 91.89
C THR A 31 39.66 -35.37 92.87
N GLY A 32 39.37 -34.10 92.60
CA GLY A 32 39.58 -32.98 93.51
C GLY A 32 38.79 -33.14 94.81
N LEU A 33 37.51 -33.48 94.72
CA LEU A 33 36.66 -33.81 95.88
C LEU A 33 37.25 -34.98 96.68
N ALA A 34 37.67 -36.07 96.01
CA ALA A 34 38.29 -37.21 96.66
C ALA A 34 39.62 -36.86 97.37
N ILE A 35 40.42 -35.92 96.83
CA ILE A 35 41.63 -35.41 97.48
C ILE A 35 41.28 -34.63 98.76
N VAL A 36 40.24 -33.77 98.72
CA VAL A 36 39.77 -33.03 99.90
C VAL A 36 39.26 -33.98 101.01
N ASP A 37 38.50 -35.00 100.66
CA ASP A 37 38.05 -36.01 101.63
C ASP A 37 39.21 -36.87 102.16
N ASN A 38 40.22 -37.16 101.34
CA ASN A 38 41.45 -37.82 101.78
C ASN A 38 42.27 -36.95 102.76
N GLN A 39 42.31 -35.63 102.57
CA GLN A 39 42.93 -34.70 103.54
C GLN A 39 42.14 -34.66 104.85
N LYS A 40 40.81 -34.59 104.78
CA LYS A 40 39.92 -34.60 105.95
C LYS A 40 40.04 -35.89 106.77
N THR A 41 40.08 -37.05 106.12
CA THR A 41 40.28 -38.34 106.81
C THR A 41 41.69 -38.47 107.39
N SER A 42 42.73 -37.98 106.72
CA SER A 42 44.10 -37.90 107.25
C SER A 42 44.18 -37.09 108.55
N LEU A 43 43.53 -35.91 108.61
CA LEU A 43 43.46 -35.11 109.84
C LEU A 43 42.73 -35.84 110.98
N GLN A 44 41.66 -36.58 110.67
CA GLN A 44 40.90 -37.35 111.65
C GLN A 44 41.69 -38.54 112.21
N GLU A 45 42.34 -39.34 111.36
CA GLU A 45 43.15 -40.48 111.82
C GLU A 45 44.41 -40.01 112.56
N ARG A 46 45.06 -38.92 112.11
CA ARG A 46 46.17 -38.30 112.85
C ARG A 46 45.76 -37.86 114.26
N ARG A 47 44.54 -37.34 114.43
CA ARG A 47 43.99 -37.00 115.74
C ARG A 47 43.73 -38.24 116.61
N LYS A 48 43.06 -39.27 116.07
CA LYS A 48 42.83 -40.55 116.77
C LYS A 48 44.15 -41.21 117.20
N LEU A 49 45.18 -41.12 116.37
CA LEU A 49 46.51 -41.64 116.65
C LEU A 49 47.19 -40.87 117.78
N ALA A 50 47.09 -39.54 117.80
CA ALA A 50 47.58 -38.71 118.91
C ALA A 50 46.83 -38.99 120.24
N GLU A 51 45.52 -39.23 120.18
CA GLU A 51 44.69 -39.64 121.32
C GLU A 51 45.15 -41.01 121.86
N LYS A 52 45.32 -42.03 121.00
CA LYS A 52 45.87 -43.34 121.39
C LYS A 52 47.29 -43.29 121.96
N THR A 53 48.16 -42.44 121.41
CA THR A 53 49.52 -42.24 121.95
C THR A 53 49.49 -41.57 123.34
N LYS A 54 48.52 -40.68 123.59
CA LYS A 54 48.29 -40.09 124.91
C LYS A 54 47.75 -41.12 125.90
N GLU A 55 46.81 -41.96 125.50
CA GLU A 55 46.28 -43.07 126.30
C GLU A 55 47.40 -44.06 126.68
N PHE A 56 48.18 -44.53 125.71
CA PHE A 56 49.34 -45.41 125.94
C PHE A 56 50.35 -44.84 126.95
N ARG A 57 50.60 -43.52 126.92
CA ARG A 57 51.47 -42.85 127.90
C ARG A 57 50.93 -42.92 129.34
N THR A 58 49.62 -43.07 129.53
CA THR A 58 48.97 -43.16 130.86
C THR A 58 48.80 -44.58 131.40
N VAL A 59 49.08 -45.61 130.60
CA VAL A 59 49.01 -47.04 131.00
C VAL A 59 50.15 -47.39 131.98
N PRO A 60 49.95 -48.25 133.01
CA PRO A 60 51.03 -48.74 133.89
C PRO A 60 52.08 -49.58 133.17
N ASP A 61 53.34 -49.52 133.61
CA ASP A 61 54.50 -50.11 132.90
C ASP A 61 54.38 -51.62 132.62
N GLU A 62 53.82 -52.39 133.55
CA GLU A 62 53.59 -53.84 133.40
C GLU A 62 52.63 -54.16 132.24
N SER A 63 51.67 -53.27 131.96
CA SER A 63 50.69 -53.39 130.88
C SER A 63 51.11 -52.73 129.55
N LYS A 64 52.11 -51.83 129.55
CA LYS A 64 52.58 -51.16 128.32
C LYS A 64 53.09 -52.14 127.26
N ALA A 65 53.67 -53.27 127.66
CA ALA A 65 54.15 -54.29 126.73
C ALA A 65 53.02 -54.88 125.85
N VAL A 66 51.78 -54.92 126.36
CA VAL A 66 50.61 -55.43 125.63
C VAL A 66 50.10 -54.36 124.64
N GLU A 67 49.93 -53.12 125.10
CA GLU A 67 49.35 -52.01 124.31
C GLU A 67 50.31 -51.42 123.25
N PHE A 68 51.62 -51.66 123.37
CA PHE A 68 52.60 -51.20 122.39
C PHE A 68 52.36 -51.79 120.99
N LYS A 69 51.94 -53.05 120.90
CA LYS A 69 51.70 -53.75 119.63
C LYS A 69 50.45 -53.24 118.89
N PRO A 70 49.28 -53.01 119.54
CA PRO A 70 48.17 -52.24 118.97
C PRO A 70 48.56 -50.83 118.52
N LEU A 71 49.34 -50.08 119.32
CA LEU A 71 49.73 -48.72 118.97
C LEU A 71 50.65 -48.69 117.73
N LEU A 72 51.66 -49.55 117.68
CA LEU A 72 52.57 -49.67 116.54
C LEU A 72 51.81 -50.05 115.25
N ARG A 73 50.81 -50.94 115.35
CA ARG A 73 49.91 -51.26 114.24
C ARG A 73 49.06 -50.07 113.79
N ALA A 74 48.61 -49.22 114.71
CA ALA A 74 47.89 -47.99 114.36
C ALA A 74 48.78 -46.98 113.61
N TYR A 75 50.03 -46.81 114.03
CA TYR A 75 51.03 -46.01 113.29
C TYR A 75 51.32 -46.59 111.91
N GLN A 76 51.55 -47.91 111.79
CA GLN A 76 51.78 -48.55 110.50
C GLN A 76 50.59 -48.37 109.55
N ASN A 77 49.37 -48.59 110.04
CA ASN A 77 48.15 -48.44 109.23
C ASN A 77 47.97 -47.01 108.70
N GLU A 78 48.28 -45.97 109.49
CA GLU A 78 48.17 -44.58 109.01
C GLU A 78 49.32 -44.19 108.07
N ILE A 79 50.53 -44.74 108.24
CA ILE A 79 51.62 -44.60 107.27
C ILE A 79 51.22 -45.24 105.93
N ASP A 80 50.71 -46.47 105.95
CA ASP A 80 50.23 -47.18 104.76
C ASP A 80 49.06 -46.45 104.10
N ALA A 81 48.13 -45.88 104.89
CA ALA A 81 47.03 -45.07 104.38
C ALA A 81 47.52 -43.75 103.76
N LEU A 82 48.48 -43.07 104.38
CA LEU A 82 49.08 -41.84 103.85
C LEU A 82 49.83 -42.11 102.54
N THR A 83 50.60 -43.20 102.45
CA THR A 83 51.24 -43.62 101.18
C THR A 83 50.21 -43.95 100.10
N LYS A 84 49.07 -44.58 100.44
CA LYS A 84 47.98 -44.82 99.46
C LYS A 84 47.32 -43.52 98.98
N ARG A 85 47.03 -42.58 99.89
CA ARG A 85 46.46 -41.25 99.55
C ARG A 85 47.42 -40.42 98.69
N MET A 86 48.72 -40.45 98.99
CA MET A 86 49.77 -39.80 98.21
C MET A 86 49.84 -40.37 96.79
N LYS A 87 49.96 -41.70 96.66
CA LYS A 87 49.97 -42.37 95.35
C LYS A 87 48.70 -42.14 94.54
N PHE A 88 47.53 -42.03 95.18
CA PHE A 88 46.29 -41.67 94.50
C PHE A 88 46.37 -40.27 93.89
N ALA A 89 46.78 -39.27 94.65
CA ALA A 89 46.93 -37.90 94.16
C ALA A 89 48.02 -37.78 93.06
N GLU A 90 49.16 -38.46 93.22
CA GLU A 90 50.23 -38.52 92.22
C GLU A 90 49.78 -39.18 90.92
N ASN A 91 49.08 -40.31 91.00
CA ASN A 91 48.60 -41.04 89.82
C ASN A 91 47.57 -40.24 89.01
N GLU A 92 46.58 -39.63 89.67
CA GLU A 92 45.59 -38.80 88.97
C GLU A 92 46.22 -37.51 88.43
N PHE A 93 47.15 -36.87 89.16
CA PHE A 93 47.91 -35.73 88.65
C PHE A 93 48.72 -36.10 87.38
N LEU A 94 49.45 -37.23 87.39
CA LEU A 94 50.22 -37.68 86.24
C LEU A 94 49.33 -38.07 85.05
N ARG A 95 48.14 -38.61 85.30
CA ARG A 95 47.12 -38.91 84.26
C ARG A 95 46.64 -37.63 83.58
N LEU A 96 46.32 -36.59 84.35
CA LEU A 96 45.92 -35.27 83.84
C LEU A 96 47.07 -34.61 83.09
N PHE A 97 48.26 -34.57 83.71
CA PHE A 97 49.46 -33.99 83.12
C PHE A 97 49.76 -34.62 81.76
N LYS A 98 49.76 -35.95 81.65
CA LYS A 98 49.97 -36.65 80.37
C LYS A 98 48.95 -36.21 79.31
N SER A 99 47.66 -36.21 79.65
CA SER A 99 46.59 -35.84 78.71
C SER A 99 46.69 -34.41 78.19
N LEU A 100 47.19 -33.48 79.02
CA LEU A 100 47.37 -32.07 78.65
C LEU A 100 48.74 -31.79 78.01
N SER A 101 49.81 -32.49 78.40
CA SER A 101 51.16 -32.30 77.85
C SER A 101 51.31 -32.85 76.43
N GLU A 102 50.54 -33.88 76.10
CA GLU A 102 50.45 -34.44 74.74
C GLU A 102 49.47 -33.65 73.85
N ALA A 103 48.80 -32.61 74.38
CA ALA A 103 47.81 -31.84 73.64
C ALA A 103 48.44 -30.79 72.70
N PRO A 104 48.02 -30.73 71.42
CA PRO A 104 48.47 -29.70 70.49
C PRO A 104 47.82 -28.35 70.79
N ASP A 105 48.55 -27.27 70.55
CA ASP A 105 48.08 -25.90 70.77
C ASP A 105 46.81 -25.58 69.95
N PRO A 106 45.71 -25.11 70.58
CA PRO A 106 44.48 -24.73 69.88
C PRO A 106 44.53 -23.35 69.20
N GLU A 107 45.48 -22.46 69.51
CA GLU A 107 45.56 -21.12 68.92
C GLU A 107 45.64 -21.12 67.37
N PRO A 108 46.55 -21.87 66.70
CA PRO A 108 46.59 -21.92 65.23
C PRO A 108 45.30 -22.48 64.60
N PHE A 109 44.55 -23.32 65.32
CA PHE A 109 43.27 -23.83 64.85
C PHE A 109 42.17 -22.75 64.87
N LEU A 110 42.11 -21.94 65.92
CA LEU A 110 41.15 -20.84 65.99
C LEU A 110 41.50 -19.70 65.04
N ALA A 111 42.80 -19.41 64.85
CA ALA A 111 43.28 -18.40 63.90
C ALA A 111 42.89 -18.77 62.45
N SER A 112 43.21 -19.98 62.00
CA SER A 112 42.89 -20.45 60.63
C SER A 112 41.39 -20.52 60.36
N LEU A 113 40.55 -20.90 61.33
CA LEU A 113 39.09 -20.80 61.22
C LEU A 113 38.61 -19.33 61.09
N GLY A 114 39.26 -18.41 61.80
CA GLY A 114 39.00 -16.97 61.69
C GLY A 114 39.41 -16.38 60.33
N ASP A 115 40.50 -16.88 59.74
CA ASP A 115 40.94 -16.54 58.38
C ASP A 115 40.03 -17.16 57.31
N GLU A 116 39.67 -18.45 57.41
CA GLU A 116 38.68 -19.08 56.53
C GLU A 116 37.34 -18.33 56.56
N ARG A 117 36.87 -17.92 57.74
CA ARG A 117 35.60 -17.18 57.87
C ARG A 117 35.68 -15.82 57.17
N ARG A 118 36.78 -15.07 57.37
CA ARG A 118 37.02 -13.80 56.68
C ARG A 118 37.15 -14.00 55.16
N GLN A 119 37.82 -15.07 54.71
CA GLN A 119 37.95 -15.38 53.29
C GLN A 119 36.62 -15.80 52.66
N ARG A 120 35.79 -16.61 53.33
CA ARG A 120 34.43 -16.96 52.88
C ARG A 120 33.52 -15.73 52.81
N GLN A 121 33.61 -14.82 53.78
CA GLN A 121 32.88 -13.55 53.75
C GLN A 121 33.33 -12.67 52.58
N GLY A 122 34.63 -12.45 52.42
CA GLY A 122 35.17 -11.68 51.29
C GLY A 122 34.80 -12.28 49.92
N ARG A 123 34.85 -13.61 49.77
CA ARG A 123 34.37 -14.30 48.56
C ARG A 123 32.89 -14.05 48.31
N ALA A 124 32.03 -14.28 49.31
CA ALA A 124 30.59 -14.06 49.18
C ALA A 124 30.24 -12.60 48.82
N ASP A 125 30.99 -11.62 49.34
CA ASP A 125 30.80 -10.21 48.99
C ASP A 125 31.29 -9.89 47.57
N THR A 126 32.42 -10.47 47.11
CA THR A 126 32.83 -10.37 45.70
C THR A 126 31.86 -11.08 44.75
N GLU A 127 31.31 -12.24 45.12
CA GLU A 127 30.31 -12.97 44.34
C GLU A 127 29.01 -12.17 44.21
N ARG A 128 28.55 -11.52 45.29
CA ARG A 128 27.42 -10.59 45.27
C ARG A 128 27.68 -9.38 44.37
N GLU A 129 28.89 -8.81 44.40
CA GLU A 129 29.24 -7.69 43.52
C GLU A 129 29.31 -8.13 42.06
N CYS A 130 29.93 -9.28 41.75
CA CYS A 130 29.93 -9.86 40.42
C CYS A 130 28.51 -10.12 39.91
N ALA A 131 27.62 -10.70 40.73
CA ALA A 131 26.21 -10.93 40.38
C ALA A 131 25.44 -9.61 40.15
N ARG A 132 25.71 -8.58 40.96
CA ARG A 132 25.12 -7.25 40.77
C ARG A 132 25.61 -6.58 39.49
N LEU A 133 26.89 -6.72 39.16
CA LEU A 133 27.50 -6.15 37.95
C LEU A 133 27.05 -6.90 36.69
N SER A 134 26.94 -8.23 36.71
CA SER A 134 26.42 -9.01 35.59
C SER A 134 24.95 -8.69 35.32
N ALA A 135 24.09 -8.68 36.35
CA ALA A 135 22.69 -8.30 36.21
C ALA A 135 22.54 -6.86 35.66
N ARG A 136 23.40 -5.92 36.08
CA ARG A 136 23.43 -4.56 35.50
C ARG A 136 23.88 -4.55 34.04
N ALA A 137 24.86 -5.38 33.68
CA ALA A 137 25.33 -5.50 32.30
C ALA A 137 24.26 -6.12 31.38
N GLU A 138 23.52 -7.12 31.86
CA GLU A 138 22.38 -7.73 31.17
C GLU A 138 21.25 -6.71 30.93
N LEU A 139 20.87 -5.93 31.95
CA LEU A 139 19.88 -4.86 31.81
C LEU A 139 20.31 -3.79 30.79
N LEU A 140 21.57 -3.36 30.84
CA LEU A 140 22.12 -2.40 29.87
C LEU A 140 22.22 -3.00 28.46
N ALA A 141 22.47 -4.31 28.33
CA ALA A 141 22.47 -5.00 27.04
C ALA A 141 21.06 -5.09 26.44
N ALA A 142 20.05 -5.38 27.27
CA ALA A 142 18.64 -5.37 26.87
C ALA A 142 18.17 -3.97 26.44
N GLU A 143 18.50 -2.93 27.21
CA GLU A 143 18.20 -1.53 26.86
C GLU A 143 18.88 -1.13 25.53
N ASN A 144 20.15 -1.50 25.33
CA ASN A 144 20.84 -1.27 24.05
C ASN A 144 20.23 -2.05 22.88
N ALA A 145 19.68 -3.25 23.11
CA ALA A 145 18.97 -4.01 22.08
C ALA A 145 17.65 -3.32 21.70
N GLU A 146 16.88 -2.84 22.69
CA GLU A 146 15.64 -2.09 22.47
C GLU A 146 15.89 -0.76 21.74
N LEU A 147 16.92 0.00 22.15
CA LEU A 147 17.32 1.24 21.47
C LEU A 147 17.77 0.99 20.03
N ARG A 148 18.45 -0.13 19.75
CA ARG A 148 18.81 -0.54 18.37
C ARG A 148 17.58 -0.95 17.56
N ALA A 149 16.58 -1.60 18.16
CA ALA A 149 15.33 -1.93 17.50
C ALA A 149 14.56 -0.64 17.14
N LYS A 150 14.35 0.26 18.12
CA LYS A 150 13.72 1.57 17.92
C LYS A 150 14.44 2.41 16.86
N LYS A 151 15.79 2.38 16.83
CA LYS A 151 16.54 3.06 15.77
C LYS A 151 16.26 2.45 14.38
N ARG A 152 16.26 1.12 14.23
CA ARG A 152 15.93 0.47 12.96
C ARG A 152 14.51 0.77 12.49
N GLU A 153 13.55 0.84 13.42
CA GLU A 153 12.17 1.24 13.13
C GLU A 153 12.09 2.70 12.66
N ALA A 154 12.83 3.61 13.31
CA ALA A 154 12.93 5.01 12.89
C ALA A 154 13.59 5.14 11.50
N ASP A 155 14.74 4.49 11.28
CA ASP A 155 15.45 4.47 9.99
C ASP A 155 14.55 3.91 8.86
N ALA A 156 13.72 2.90 9.14
CA ALA A 156 12.74 2.37 8.19
C ALA A 156 11.51 3.28 7.99
N GLN A 157 11.17 4.14 8.96
CA GLN A 157 10.13 5.17 8.80
C GLN A 157 10.63 6.34 7.95
N THR A 158 11.87 6.81 8.14
CA THR A 158 12.46 7.85 7.28
C THR A 158 12.59 7.37 5.84
N GLN A 159 13.09 6.15 5.59
CA GLN A 159 13.14 5.60 4.22
C GLN A 159 11.76 5.53 3.55
N ARG A 160 10.69 5.24 4.30
CA ARG A 160 9.32 5.27 3.78
C ARG A 160 8.86 6.69 3.44
N LEU A 161 9.16 7.67 4.30
CA LEU A 161 8.86 9.07 4.04
C LEU A 161 9.63 9.58 2.81
N GLU A 162 10.93 9.34 2.72
CA GLU A 162 11.77 9.67 1.56
C GLU A 162 11.21 9.03 0.27
N SER A 163 10.77 7.77 0.32
CA SER A 163 10.15 7.10 -0.85
C SER A 163 8.79 7.69 -1.24
N LEU A 164 8.01 8.18 -0.26
CA LEU A 164 6.71 8.81 -0.49
C LEU A 164 6.88 10.23 -1.05
N GLU A 165 7.83 10.99 -0.50
CA GLU A 165 8.23 12.32 -0.97
C GLU A 165 8.76 12.22 -2.42
N ALA A 166 9.69 11.31 -2.70
CA ALA A 166 10.18 11.07 -4.06
C ALA A 166 9.06 10.64 -5.03
N SER A 167 8.09 9.84 -4.57
CA SER A 167 6.92 9.46 -5.38
C SER A 167 5.94 10.62 -5.59
N MET A 168 5.83 11.55 -4.64
CA MET A 168 5.02 12.77 -4.77
C MET A 168 5.71 13.75 -5.72
N ASP A 169 7.01 13.98 -5.58
CA ASP A 169 7.80 14.85 -6.46
C ASP A 169 7.79 14.34 -7.89
N ALA A 170 7.92 13.04 -8.11
CA ALA A 170 7.78 12.42 -9.44
C ALA A 170 6.36 12.64 -10.03
N MET A 171 5.31 12.50 -9.21
CA MET A 171 3.93 12.74 -9.65
C MET A 171 3.68 14.22 -9.97
N VAL A 172 4.24 15.14 -9.18
CA VAL A 172 4.16 16.59 -9.41
C VAL A 172 4.95 16.98 -10.66
N SER A 173 6.16 16.48 -10.86
CA SER A 173 6.96 16.72 -12.08
C SER A 173 6.20 16.24 -13.31
N ALA A 174 5.67 15.01 -13.30
CA ALA A 174 4.89 14.48 -14.41
C ALA A 174 3.62 15.29 -14.70
N GLN A 175 2.92 15.79 -13.67
CA GLN A 175 1.77 16.68 -13.85
C GLN A 175 2.17 18.06 -14.40
N VAL A 176 3.30 18.62 -13.95
CA VAL A 176 3.84 19.89 -14.46
C VAL A 176 4.25 19.73 -15.92
N GLU A 177 5.01 18.68 -16.27
CA GLU A 177 5.39 18.35 -17.64
C GLU A 177 4.17 18.16 -18.55
N GLN A 178 3.12 17.46 -18.08
CA GLN A 178 1.87 17.33 -18.83
C GLN A 178 1.20 18.69 -19.06
N ARG A 179 1.06 19.53 -18.02
CA ARG A 179 0.48 20.88 -18.17
C ARG A 179 1.32 21.76 -19.10
N ASP A 180 2.64 21.67 -19.01
CA ASP A 180 3.59 22.36 -19.88
C ASP A 180 3.43 21.93 -21.34
N HIS A 181 3.24 20.63 -21.61
CA HIS A 181 2.97 20.11 -22.95
C HIS A 181 1.61 20.58 -23.48
N GLU A 182 0.56 20.53 -22.66
CA GLU A 182 -0.77 21.05 -23.02
C GLU A 182 -0.74 22.56 -23.33
N LEU A 183 -0.05 23.36 -22.53
CA LEU A 183 0.14 24.79 -22.77
C LEU A 183 0.99 25.09 -24.01
N ARG A 184 2.06 24.31 -24.26
CA ARG A 184 2.86 24.43 -25.49
C ARG A 184 2.03 24.12 -26.74
N ALA A 185 1.22 23.07 -26.71
CA ALA A 185 0.30 22.73 -27.81
C ALA A 185 -0.71 23.86 -28.06
N GLN A 186 -1.38 24.37 -27.02
CA GLN A 186 -2.31 25.49 -27.13
C GLN A 186 -1.65 26.76 -27.69
N HIS A 187 -0.40 27.06 -27.29
CA HIS A 187 0.36 28.17 -27.84
C HIS A 187 0.75 27.93 -29.31
N GLU A 188 1.11 26.70 -29.69
CA GLU A 188 1.45 26.36 -31.07
C GLU A 188 0.22 26.46 -31.99
N ASP A 189 -0.93 25.91 -31.58
CA ASP A 189 -2.21 26.04 -32.27
C ASP A 189 -2.61 27.51 -32.44
N LEU A 190 -2.48 28.33 -31.38
CA LEU A 190 -2.74 29.77 -31.44
C LEU A 190 -1.79 30.47 -32.43
N VAL A 191 -0.51 30.13 -32.43
CA VAL A 191 0.47 30.66 -33.39
C VAL A 191 0.15 30.23 -34.82
N GLN A 192 -0.29 28.99 -35.05
CA GLN A 192 -0.73 28.52 -36.37
C GLN A 192 -1.99 29.25 -36.84
N HIS A 193 -2.99 29.43 -35.98
CA HIS A 193 -4.19 30.22 -36.28
C HIS A 193 -3.89 31.69 -36.58
N LEU A 194 -2.97 32.31 -35.82
CA LEU A 194 -2.54 33.69 -36.07
C LEU A 194 -1.76 33.81 -37.38
N LYS A 195 -0.85 32.87 -37.70
CA LYS A 195 -0.14 32.81 -38.98
C LYS A 195 -1.09 32.61 -40.16
N ALA A 196 -2.05 31.68 -40.06
CA ALA A 196 -3.06 31.46 -41.10
C ALA A 196 -3.85 32.75 -41.36
N ARG A 197 -4.34 33.40 -40.29
CA ARG A 197 -5.03 34.69 -40.38
C ARG A 197 -4.15 35.79 -40.98
N GLU A 198 -2.86 35.84 -40.63
CA GLU A 198 -1.91 36.78 -41.24
C GLU A 198 -1.77 36.53 -42.74
N THR A 199 -1.58 35.29 -43.18
CA THR A 199 -1.47 34.96 -44.61
C THR A 199 -2.75 35.28 -45.39
N ASP A 200 -3.93 35.08 -44.82
CA ASP A 200 -5.19 35.47 -45.46
C ASP A 200 -5.40 36.99 -45.49
N LEU A 201 -4.98 37.72 -44.46
CA LEU A 201 -4.93 39.18 -44.50
C LEU A 201 -3.94 39.68 -45.55
N GLN A 202 -2.76 39.08 -45.67
CA GLN A 202 -1.78 39.40 -46.73
C GLN A 202 -2.32 39.09 -48.13
N ARG A 203 -3.09 37.99 -48.31
CA ARG A 203 -3.80 37.68 -49.57
C ARG A 203 -4.88 38.72 -49.87
N GLN A 204 -5.68 39.13 -48.88
CA GLN A 204 -6.68 40.18 -49.07
C GLN A 204 -6.05 41.53 -49.42
N LEU A 205 -4.95 41.89 -48.74
CA LEU A 205 -4.22 43.14 -48.97
C LEU A 205 -3.58 43.14 -50.37
N SER A 206 -2.89 42.06 -50.76
CA SER A 206 -2.32 41.95 -52.11
C SER A 206 -3.39 41.89 -53.22
N ALA A 207 -4.55 41.27 -52.99
CA ALA A 207 -5.69 41.30 -53.92
C ALA A 207 -6.31 42.71 -54.02
N ALA A 208 -6.43 43.44 -52.91
CA ALA A 208 -6.90 44.82 -52.90
C ALA A 208 -5.90 45.77 -53.61
N THR A 209 -4.60 45.60 -53.36
CA THR A 209 -3.54 46.34 -54.07
C THR A 209 -3.55 46.04 -55.55
N ARG A 210 -3.71 44.77 -55.97
CA ARG A 210 -3.85 44.42 -57.40
C ARG A 210 -5.04 45.11 -58.06
N LYS A 211 -6.22 45.07 -57.43
CA LYS A 211 -7.41 45.78 -57.91
C LYS A 211 -7.20 47.30 -57.98
N LEU A 212 -6.45 47.88 -57.02
CA LEU A 212 -6.10 49.29 -57.06
C LEU A 212 -5.15 49.60 -58.22
N THR A 213 -4.11 48.78 -58.45
CA THR A 213 -3.20 48.97 -59.58
C THR A 213 -3.86 48.71 -60.93
N GLU A 214 -4.77 47.74 -61.02
CA GLU A 214 -5.60 47.50 -62.21
C GLU A 214 -6.52 48.70 -62.47
N ALA A 215 -7.21 49.21 -61.44
CA ALA A 215 -8.05 50.40 -61.54
C ALA A 215 -7.24 51.65 -61.96
N GLN A 216 -6.04 51.84 -61.41
CA GLN A 216 -5.10 52.90 -61.82
C GLN A 216 -4.68 52.72 -63.28
N GLN A 217 -4.27 51.52 -63.70
CA GLN A 217 -3.92 51.24 -65.10
C GLN A 217 -5.09 51.45 -66.05
N THR A 218 -6.32 51.09 -65.67
CA THR A 218 -7.51 51.39 -66.49
C THR A 218 -7.80 52.88 -66.52
N GLN A 219 -7.58 53.62 -65.43
CA GLN A 219 -7.74 55.07 -65.41
C GLN A 219 -6.70 55.76 -66.29
N ASP A 220 -5.43 55.36 -66.19
CA ASP A 220 -4.34 55.87 -67.02
C ASP A 220 -4.58 55.56 -68.52
N SER A 221 -5.11 54.37 -68.82
CA SER A 221 -5.52 53.97 -70.17
C SER A 221 -6.71 54.77 -70.69
N ASP A 222 -7.75 54.96 -69.87
CA ASP A 222 -8.92 55.79 -70.19
C ASP A 222 -8.52 57.26 -70.41
N GLU A 223 -7.57 57.78 -69.62
CA GLU A 223 -7.02 59.11 -69.78
C GLU A 223 -6.20 59.23 -71.07
N ALA A 224 -5.35 58.25 -71.38
CA ALA A 224 -4.62 58.18 -72.65
C ALA A 224 -5.55 58.05 -73.87
N GLU A 225 -6.64 57.27 -73.78
CA GLU A 225 -7.68 57.21 -74.81
C GLU A 225 -8.41 58.54 -74.97
N ARG A 226 -8.77 59.21 -73.86
CA ARG A 226 -9.41 60.54 -73.90
C ARG A 226 -8.49 61.59 -74.52
N LEU A 227 -7.19 61.58 -74.18
CA LEU A 227 -6.19 62.45 -74.79
C LEU A 227 -6.02 62.16 -76.29
N THR A 228 -6.01 60.89 -76.69
CA THR A 228 -5.92 60.48 -78.10
C THR A 228 -7.19 60.86 -78.88
N ARG A 229 -8.38 60.69 -78.29
CA ARG A 229 -9.66 61.16 -78.85
C ARG A 229 -9.71 62.69 -78.93
N ALA A 230 -9.21 63.41 -77.92
CA ALA A 230 -9.10 64.86 -77.97
C ALA A 230 -8.19 65.30 -79.12
N GLN A 231 -6.99 64.72 -79.25
CA GLN A 231 -6.08 64.99 -80.37
C GLN A 231 -6.68 64.61 -81.74
N SER A 232 -7.45 63.52 -81.81
CA SER A 232 -8.16 63.12 -83.03
C SER A 232 -9.28 64.09 -83.37
N ASN A 233 -10.06 64.55 -82.39
CA ASN A 233 -11.12 65.54 -82.56
C ASN A 233 -10.53 66.91 -82.93
N ASP A 234 -9.39 67.31 -82.35
CA ASP A 234 -8.66 68.53 -82.71
C ASP A 234 -8.13 68.42 -84.15
N ARG A 235 -7.61 67.25 -84.54
CA ARG A 235 -7.16 66.98 -85.92
C ARG A 235 -8.32 66.95 -86.91
N GLU A 236 -9.47 66.40 -86.53
CA GLU A 236 -10.69 66.42 -87.32
C GLU A 236 -11.28 67.83 -87.40
N LEU A 237 -11.19 68.63 -86.33
CA LEU A 237 -11.58 70.04 -86.31
C LEU A 237 -10.66 70.87 -87.20
N ILE A 238 -9.34 70.65 -87.17
CA ILE A 238 -8.37 71.27 -88.08
C ILE A 238 -8.66 70.84 -89.52
N GLY A 239 -8.95 69.55 -89.74
CA GLY A 239 -9.37 69.02 -91.04
C GLY A 239 -10.63 69.70 -91.56
N LYS A 240 -11.69 69.77 -90.74
CA LYS A 240 -12.95 70.48 -91.02
C LYS A 240 -12.76 71.98 -91.19
N LEU A 241 -11.83 72.62 -90.48
CA LEU A 241 -11.49 74.02 -90.66
C LEU A 241 -10.76 74.26 -91.99
N ALA A 242 -9.84 73.37 -92.38
CA ALA A 242 -9.18 73.41 -93.68
C ALA A 242 -10.16 73.06 -94.83
N GLU A 243 -11.06 72.11 -94.63
CA GLU A 243 -12.17 71.83 -95.55
C GLU A 243 -13.14 73.01 -95.63
N LEU A 244 -13.45 73.69 -94.52
CA LEU A 244 -14.24 74.92 -94.53
C LEU A 244 -13.49 76.09 -95.16
N GLU A 245 -12.16 76.17 -95.05
CA GLU A 245 -11.34 77.17 -95.74
C GLU A 245 -11.26 76.89 -97.25
N ILE A 246 -11.15 75.62 -97.66
CA ILE A 246 -11.25 75.19 -99.05
C ILE A 246 -12.66 75.44 -99.57
N LEU A 247 -13.71 75.05 -98.84
CA LEU A 247 -15.11 75.31 -99.20
C LEU A 247 -15.44 76.80 -99.17
N GLN A 248 -14.79 77.61 -98.34
CA GLN A 248 -14.91 79.06 -98.33
C GLN A 248 -14.15 79.66 -99.53
N SER A 249 -12.98 79.14 -99.89
CA SER A 249 -12.24 79.55 -101.08
C SER A 249 -12.96 79.14 -102.37
N ASP A 250 -13.54 77.93 -102.41
CA ASP A 250 -14.42 77.44 -103.44
C ASP A 250 -15.76 78.15 -103.43
N TYR A 251 -16.26 78.65 -102.29
CA TYR A 251 -17.43 79.51 -102.21
C TYR A 251 -17.12 80.94 -102.66
N ASP A 252 -15.93 81.48 -102.37
CA ASP A 252 -15.47 82.79 -102.85
C ASP A 252 -15.18 82.72 -104.36
N HIS A 253 -14.58 81.62 -104.83
CA HIS A 253 -14.41 81.33 -106.25
C HIS A 253 -15.75 81.00 -106.90
N ALA A 254 -16.68 80.30 -106.23
CA ALA A 254 -18.00 80.01 -106.77
C ALA A 254 -18.92 81.22 -106.69
N THR A 255 -18.73 82.19 -105.79
CA THR A 255 -19.46 83.47 -105.75
C THR A 255 -18.84 84.49 -106.67
N ALA A 256 -17.53 84.49 -106.91
CA ALA A 256 -16.92 85.20 -108.03
C ALA A 256 -17.39 84.60 -109.37
N ARG A 257 -17.41 83.27 -109.48
CA ARG A 257 -17.96 82.52 -110.63
C ARG A 257 -19.49 82.57 -110.67
N VAL A 258 -20.21 82.88 -109.59
CA VAL A 258 -21.67 83.13 -109.59
C VAL A 258 -21.96 84.60 -109.80
N ALA A 259 -21.04 85.53 -109.54
CA ALA A 259 -21.12 86.90 -110.00
C ALA A 259 -20.86 86.94 -111.52
N ASP A 260 -19.85 86.22 -112.00
CA ASP A 260 -19.60 86.03 -113.43
C ASP A 260 -20.68 85.14 -114.08
N LEU A 261 -21.17 84.09 -113.42
CA LEU A 261 -22.38 83.36 -113.82
C LEU A 261 -23.67 84.09 -113.45
N GLN A 262 -23.67 85.30 -112.88
CA GLN A 262 -24.87 86.17 -112.74
C GLN A 262 -24.82 87.28 -113.79
N LEU A 263 -23.64 87.69 -114.22
CA LEU A 263 -23.43 88.38 -115.48
C LEU A 263 -23.82 87.45 -116.64
N GLN A 264 -23.36 86.21 -116.61
CA GLN A 264 -23.74 85.17 -117.55
C GLN A 264 -25.10 84.54 -117.23
N ASN A 265 -25.71 84.59 -116.03
CA ASN A 265 -27.14 84.27 -115.82
C ASN A 265 -28.06 85.48 -116.00
N ALA A 266 -27.58 86.71 -116.12
CA ALA A 266 -28.37 87.75 -116.79
C ALA A 266 -28.49 87.40 -118.28
N LYS A 267 -27.39 86.86 -118.84
CA LYS A 267 -27.31 86.28 -120.19
C LYS A 267 -28.03 84.93 -120.35
N LEU A 268 -28.00 84.07 -119.33
CA LEU A 268 -28.44 82.66 -119.35
C LEU A 268 -29.72 82.44 -118.53
N ARG A 269 -30.26 83.36 -117.75
CA ARG A 269 -31.71 83.35 -117.40
C ARG A 269 -32.53 83.88 -118.56
N ALA A 270 -31.93 84.64 -119.48
CA ALA A 270 -32.53 84.86 -120.79
C ALA A 270 -32.59 83.55 -121.61
N GLU A 271 -31.63 82.63 -121.46
CA GLU A 271 -31.60 81.34 -122.18
C GLU A 271 -32.24 80.17 -121.38
N ILE A 272 -32.23 80.20 -120.04
CA ILE A 272 -32.72 79.20 -119.07
C ILE A 272 -33.91 79.80 -118.27
N THR A 273 -34.65 80.69 -118.93
CA THR A 273 -36.12 80.58 -118.87
C THR A 273 -36.58 79.34 -119.67
N ALA A 274 -35.71 78.76 -120.51
CA ALA A 274 -35.91 77.45 -121.12
C ALA A 274 -35.32 76.30 -120.28
N LEU A 275 -36.11 75.85 -119.30
CA LEU A 275 -36.09 74.52 -118.64
C LEU A 275 -35.23 74.36 -117.37
N ALA A 276 -35.68 73.47 -116.49
CA ALA A 276 -35.29 73.33 -115.07
C ALA A 276 -35.02 71.83 -114.70
N PRO A 277 -34.85 71.38 -113.43
CA PRO A 277 -33.75 70.48 -113.01
C PRO A 277 -34.20 69.10 -112.43
N ASP A 278 -33.25 68.33 -111.81
CA ASP A 278 -33.38 67.26 -110.76
C ASP A 278 -32.41 66.05 -111.02
N THR A 279 -31.94 65.18 -110.10
CA THR A 279 -31.81 65.08 -108.61
C THR A 279 -30.88 63.87 -108.25
N GLU A 280 -30.07 63.90 -107.17
CA GLU A 280 -29.25 62.75 -106.71
C GLU A 280 -29.26 62.55 -105.17
N GLY A 281 -29.97 61.53 -104.65
CA GLY A 281 -30.04 61.26 -103.20
C GLY A 281 -30.35 59.81 -102.78
N ALA A 282 -30.29 58.85 -103.71
CA ALA A 282 -30.83 57.50 -103.50
C ALA A 282 -29.79 56.45 -103.06
N GLU A 283 -28.50 56.62 -103.37
CA GLU A 283 -27.52 55.53 -103.25
C GLU A 283 -27.02 55.28 -101.81
N THR A 284 -26.82 56.32 -101.01
CA THR A 284 -26.23 56.21 -99.65
C THR A 284 -27.06 55.37 -98.68
N LEU A 285 -28.37 55.26 -98.89
CA LEU A 285 -29.26 54.46 -98.03
C LEU A 285 -29.09 52.94 -98.23
N ALA A 286 -28.54 52.50 -99.37
CA ALA A 286 -28.36 51.09 -99.68
C ALA A 286 -27.16 50.48 -98.94
N GLU A 287 -26.10 51.26 -98.74
CA GLU A 287 -24.81 50.77 -98.21
C GLU A 287 -24.90 50.40 -96.72
N TYR A 288 -25.51 51.25 -95.89
CA TYR A 288 -25.66 51.01 -94.44
C TYR A 288 -26.43 49.72 -94.12
N ARG A 289 -27.41 49.33 -94.94
CA ARG A 289 -28.20 48.11 -94.71
C ARG A 289 -27.37 46.83 -94.84
N ARG A 290 -26.35 46.85 -95.70
CA ARG A 290 -25.46 45.70 -95.91
C ARG A 290 -24.59 45.44 -94.68
N ARG A 291 -24.08 46.51 -94.06
CA ARG A 291 -23.12 46.41 -92.94
C ARG A 291 -23.75 45.86 -91.65
N VAL A 292 -25.04 46.09 -91.42
CA VAL A 292 -25.76 45.52 -90.26
C VAL A 292 -25.86 44.00 -90.37
N HIS A 293 -26.21 43.49 -91.55
CA HIS A 293 -26.35 42.05 -91.79
C HIS A 293 -25.04 41.28 -91.55
N GLU A 294 -23.89 41.87 -91.92
CA GLU A 294 -22.57 41.26 -91.69
C GLU A 294 -22.24 41.09 -90.20
N LEU A 295 -22.72 42.00 -89.33
CA LEU A 295 -22.49 41.95 -87.89
C LEU A 295 -23.44 40.95 -87.19
N ASP A 296 -24.68 40.83 -87.66
CA ASP A 296 -25.63 39.82 -87.17
C ASP A 296 -25.12 38.39 -87.50
N ASP A 297 -24.54 38.19 -88.69
CA ASP A 297 -23.91 36.92 -89.09
C ASP A 297 -22.64 36.59 -88.28
N GLU A 298 -21.95 37.59 -87.71
CA GLU A 298 -20.76 37.38 -86.87
C GLU A 298 -21.14 37.04 -85.42
N THR A 299 -22.11 37.76 -84.84
CA THR A 299 -22.58 37.51 -83.46
C THR A 299 -23.15 36.10 -83.31
N THR A 300 -23.96 35.64 -84.26
CA THR A 300 -24.53 34.27 -84.25
C THR A 300 -23.46 33.17 -84.27
N ARG A 301 -22.34 33.37 -84.98
CA ARG A 301 -21.20 32.43 -84.98
C ARG A 301 -20.48 32.40 -83.62
N LEU A 302 -20.30 33.55 -82.99
CA LEU A 302 -19.67 33.65 -81.67
C LEU A 302 -20.51 32.96 -80.58
N PHE A 303 -21.85 33.09 -80.63
CA PHE A 303 -22.73 32.35 -79.72
C PHE A 303 -22.63 30.83 -79.90
N ALA A 304 -22.65 30.33 -81.13
CA ALA A 304 -22.48 28.90 -81.40
C ALA A 304 -21.12 28.35 -80.94
N ALA A 305 -20.05 29.13 -81.07
CA ALA A 305 -18.73 28.77 -80.55
C ALA A 305 -18.69 28.74 -79.02
N LEU A 306 -19.38 29.68 -78.34
CA LEU A 306 -19.48 29.72 -76.89
C LEU A 306 -20.24 28.52 -76.33
N GLU A 307 -21.41 28.19 -76.90
CA GLU A 307 -22.19 27.00 -76.49
C GLU A 307 -21.39 25.69 -76.64
N SER A 308 -20.59 25.57 -77.71
CA SER A 308 -19.70 24.41 -77.90
C SER A 308 -18.61 24.34 -76.82
N ALA A 309 -17.99 25.47 -76.47
CA ALA A 309 -16.96 25.54 -75.44
C ALA A 309 -17.51 25.24 -74.03
N ASP A 310 -18.71 25.72 -73.71
CA ASP A 310 -19.38 25.42 -72.44
C ASP A 310 -19.76 23.94 -72.32
N ALA A 311 -20.17 23.30 -73.43
CA ALA A 311 -20.44 21.86 -73.47
C ALA A 311 -19.15 21.02 -73.23
N GLU A 312 -18.03 21.41 -73.83
CA GLU A 312 -16.72 20.77 -73.60
C GLU A 312 -16.24 20.95 -72.14
N LEU A 313 -16.41 22.15 -71.57
CA LEU A 313 -16.09 22.43 -70.17
C LEU A 313 -16.96 21.64 -69.20
N ALA A 314 -18.26 21.49 -69.48
CA ALA A 314 -19.17 20.66 -68.68
C ALA A 314 -18.76 19.18 -68.70
N LEU A 315 -18.39 18.64 -69.88
CA LEU A 315 -17.90 17.28 -70.02
C LEU A 315 -16.58 17.07 -69.25
N HIS A 316 -15.62 18.00 -69.37
CA HIS A 316 -14.36 17.92 -68.64
C HIS A 316 -14.52 18.04 -67.11
N ARG A 317 -15.44 18.87 -66.62
CA ARG A 317 -15.79 18.93 -65.19
C ARG A 317 -16.34 17.59 -64.70
N SER A 318 -17.34 17.03 -65.40
CA SER A 318 -17.92 15.73 -65.05
C SER A 318 -16.89 14.60 -65.05
N GLN A 319 -15.97 14.58 -66.03
CA GLN A 319 -14.85 13.62 -66.07
C GLN A 319 -13.88 13.82 -64.89
N SER A 320 -13.59 15.08 -64.53
CA SER A 320 -12.71 15.41 -63.39
C SER A 320 -13.33 14.99 -62.05
N GLU A 321 -14.63 15.24 -61.86
CA GLU A 321 -15.40 14.83 -60.68
C GLU A 321 -15.49 13.31 -60.56
N ALA A 322 -15.79 12.59 -61.65
CA ALA A 322 -15.78 11.13 -61.66
C ALA A 322 -14.38 10.55 -61.36
N ALA A 323 -13.32 11.17 -61.90
CA ALA A 323 -11.94 10.77 -61.62
C ALA A 323 -11.47 11.18 -60.21
N ALA A 324 -12.09 12.15 -59.55
CA ALA A 324 -11.87 12.46 -58.15
C ALA A 324 -12.52 11.39 -57.26
N GLY A 325 -13.82 11.13 -57.46
CA GLY A 325 -14.55 10.10 -56.72
C GLY A 325 -13.90 8.71 -56.80
N ALA A 326 -13.43 8.30 -57.98
CA ALA A 326 -12.70 7.03 -58.14
C ALA A 326 -11.36 6.98 -57.37
N ARG A 327 -10.69 8.12 -57.17
CA ARG A 327 -9.48 8.20 -56.34
C ARG A 327 -9.82 8.18 -54.85
N ASP A 328 -10.91 8.80 -54.44
CA ASP A 328 -11.37 8.79 -53.05
C ASP A 328 -11.84 7.39 -52.63
N GLU A 329 -12.57 6.68 -53.49
CA GLU A 329 -12.90 5.26 -53.29
C GLU A 329 -11.65 4.39 -53.18
N GLN A 330 -10.64 4.63 -54.03
CA GLN A 330 -9.36 3.93 -53.95
C GLN A 330 -8.60 4.25 -52.66
N ALA A 331 -8.60 5.51 -52.20
CA ALA A 331 -7.98 5.93 -50.95
C ALA A 331 -8.65 5.25 -49.75
N HIS A 332 -9.99 5.25 -49.68
CA HIS A 332 -10.74 4.54 -48.64
C HIS A 332 -10.47 3.03 -48.62
N ALA A 333 -10.38 2.38 -49.79
CA ALA A 333 -10.01 0.97 -49.86
C ALA A 333 -8.59 0.72 -49.28
N ARG A 334 -7.63 1.60 -49.56
CA ARG A 334 -6.25 1.52 -49.02
C ARG A 334 -6.18 1.83 -47.53
N ASP A 335 -7.00 2.74 -47.01
CA ASP A 335 -7.09 2.99 -45.57
C ASP A 335 -7.68 1.81 -44.80
N GLU A 336 -8.65 1.09 -45.38
CA GLU A 336 -9.17 -0.16 -44.82
C GLU A 336 -8.14 -1.30 -44.88
N GLU A 337 -7.37 -1.43 -45.96
CA GLU A 337 -6.22 -2.34 -46.02
C GLU A 337 -5.17 -2.00 -44.96
N LEU A 338 -4.82 -0.73 -44.79
CA LEU A 338 -3.89 -0.25 -43.76
C LEU A 338 -4.43 -0.48 -42.34
N ARG A 339 -5.74 -0.31 -42.10
CA ARG A 339 -6.39 -0.66 -40.82
C ARG A 339 -6.25 -2.15 -40.53
N ARG A 340 -6.51 -3.02 -41.51
CA ARG A 340 -6.37 -4.48 -41.36
C ARG A 340 -4.92 -4.87 -41.08
N ALA A 341 -3.97 -4.35 -41.86
CA ALA A 341 -2.54 -4.61 -41.66
C ALA A 341 -2.04 -4.11 -40.29
N ARG A 342 -2.50 -2.95 -39.81
CA ARG A 342 -2.21 -2.45 -38.46
C ARG A 342 -2.84 -3.32 -37.37
N ALA A 343 -4.06 -3.81 -37.56
CA ALA A 343 -4.72 -4.71 -36.62
C ALA A 343 -4.03 -6.09 -36.56
N GLU A 344 -3.52 -6.59 -37.70
CA GLU A 344 -2.67 -7.79 -37.74
C GLU A 344 -1.33 -7.55 -37.05
N LEU A 345 -0.66 -6.42 -37.31
CA LEU A 345 0.58 -6.07 -36.59
C LEU A 345 0.36 -5.95 -35.07
N GLN A 346 -0.78 -5.41 -34.62
CA GLN A 346 -1.15 -5.37 -33.20
C GLN A 346 -1.38 -6.77 -32.59
N ARG A 347 -1.83 -7.76 -33.37
CA ARG A 347 -1.93 -9.17 -32.91
C ARG A 347 -0.58 -9.83 -32.71
N TYR A 348 0.50 -9.26 -33.25
CA TYR A 348 1.88 -9.71 -33.05
C TYR A 348 2.69 -8.72 -32.19
N ALA A 349 2.03 -7.81 -31.46
CA ALA A 349 2.71 -6.84 -30.59
C ALA A 349 3.40 -7.52 -29.38
N ASP A 350 2.94 -8.71 -29.02
CA ASP A 350 3.54 -9.61 -28.03
C ASP A 350 4.77 -10.38 -28.57
N TYR A 351 5.09 -10.32 -29.86
CA TYR A 351 6.19 -11.09 -30.45
C TYR A 351 7.55 -10.77 -29.82
N ASP A 352 7.83 -9.51 -29.48
CA ASP A 352 9.09 -9.13 -28.79
C ASP A 352 9.09 -9.49 -27.29
N GLU A 353 7.92 -9.73 -26.69
CA GLU A 353 7.80 -10.27 -25.33
C GLU A 353 7.98 -11.78 -25.34
N ILE A 354 7.24 -12.49 -26.19
CA ILE A 354 7.41 -13.91 -26.46
C ILE A 354 8.85 -14.20 -26.87
N LYS A 355 9.48 -13.39 -27.73
CA LYS A 355 10.89 -13.55 -28.10
C LYS A 355 11.82 -13.39 -26.91
N ARG A 356 11.61 -12.39 -26.03
CA ARG A 356 12.38 -12.24 -24.79
C ARG A 356 12.19 -13.43 -23.86
N ASP A 357 10.97 -13.89 -23.67
CA ASP A 357 10.64 -15.05 -22.84
C ASP A 357 11.22 -16.35 -23.43
N LEU A 358 11.26 -16.48 -24.76
CA LEU A 358 11.86 -17.61 -25.48
C LEU A 358 13.40 -17.50 -25.52
N GLU A 359 13.97 -16.30 -25.44
CA GLU A 359 15.42 -16.06 -25.29
C GLU A 359 15.88 -16.24 -23.84
N ILE A 360 15.00 -15.99 -22.86
CA ILE A 360 15.16 -16.36 -21.45
C ILE A 360 15.00 -17.88 -21.29
N MET A 361 13.96 -18.50 -21.85
CA MET A 361 13.82 -19.96 -21.85
C MET A 361 14.97 -20.62 -22.60
N LYS A 362 15.42 -20.08 -23.74
CA LYS A 362 16.60 -20.58 -24.45
C LYS A 362 17.86 -20.38 -23.61
N SER A 363 18.07 -19.25 -22.95
CA SER A 363 19.26 -19.08 -22.09
C SER A 363 19.20 -19.94 -20.83
N VAL A 364 18.02 -20.27 -20.28
CA VAL A 364 17.88 -21.21 -19.15
C VAL A 364 18.02 -22.67 -19.61
N GLU A 365 17.38 -23.06 -20.71
CA GLU A 365 17.42 -24.42 -21.27
C GLU A 365 18.80 -24.73 -21.88
N PHE A 366 19.45 -23.76 -22.53
CA PHE A 366 20.82 -23.91 -23.02
C PHE A 366 21.88 -23.65 -21.95
N ALA A 367 21.73 -22.78 -20.93
CA ALA A 367 22.72 -22.72 -19.83
C ALA A 367 22.66 -23.94 -18.90
N VAL A 368 21.55 -24.68 -18.87
CA VAL A 368 21.47 -26.01 -18.24
C VAL A 368 21.97 -27.12 -19.18
N SER A 369 22.11 -26.84 -20.48
CA SER A 369 22.70 -27.77 -21.47
C SER A 369 24.16 -27.43 -21.87
N ASP A 370 24.72 -26.30 -21.44
CA ASP A 370 26.08 -25.85 -21.74
C ASP A 370 27.10 -26.40 -20.73
N TRP A 371 27.10 -27.72 -20.61
CA TRP A 371 28.26 -28.49 -20.16
C TRP A 371 28.79 -29.35 -21.31
N GLY A 372 28.89 -28.72 -22.48
CA GLY A 372 29.69 -29.17 -23.62
C GLY A 372 28.92 -29.83 -24.78
N LEU A 373 28.84 -29.12 -25.91
CA LEU A 373 29.44 -29.62 -27.15
C LEU A 373 29.75 -28.47 -28.13
N ASP A 374 30.64 -28.76 -29.08
CA ASP A 374 31.27 -27.84 -30.01
C ASP A 374 30.42 -27.56 -31.28
N ASP A 375 30.67 -26.39 -31.86
CA ASP A 375 30.61 -26.04 -33.30
C ASP A 375 29.28 -26.00 -34.14
N ALA A 376 29.33 -25.11 -35.12
CA ALA A 376 28.71 -25.11 -36.46
C ALA A 376 27.18 -25.08 -36.70
N SER A 377 26.75 -23.90 -37.14
CA SER A 377 26.11 -23.65 -38.46
C SER A 377 24.58 -23.77 -38.70
N GLU A 378 24.13 -22.78 -39.47
CA GLU A 378 22.97 -22.64 -40.37
C GLU A 378 21.79 -23.65 -40.40
N ALA A 379 20.60 -23.06 -40.18
CA ALA A 379 19.44 -23.00 -41.09
C ALA A 379 18.71 -24.29 -41.60
N PRO A 380 17.39 -24.21 -41.87
CA PRO A 380 16.48 -25.35 -41.67
C PRO A 380 16.04 -26.09 -42.96
N LYS A 381 15.48 -27.31 -42.80
CA LYS A 381 14.53 -27.91 -43.75
C LYS A 381 13.74 -29.12 -43.20
N THR A 382 12.55 -29.29 -43.78
CA THR A 382 11.58 -30.42 -43.76
C THR A 382 10.41 -30.33 -42.78
N GLY A 383 9.19 -30.30 -43.35
CA GLY A 383 7.93 -30.02 -42.64
C GLY A 383 7.21 -31.25 -42.06
N THR A 384 7.81 -32.43 -42.06
CA THR A 384 7.19 -33.68 -41.56
C THR A 384 7.38 -33.89 -40.06
N GLU A 385 8.45 -33.36 -39.46
CA GLU A 385 8.64 -33.41 -38.00
C GLU A 385 7.58 -32.60 -37.24
N SER A 386 6.90 -31.64 -37.89
CA SER A 386 5.94 -30.74 -37.26
C SER A 386 4.76 -31.49 -36.61
N LEU A 387 4.16 -32.46 -37.32
CA LEU A 387 2.98 -33.16 -36.82
C LEU A 387 3.35 -34.20 -35.75
N GLU A 388 4.45 -34.92 -35.94
CA GLU A 388 4.94 -35.90 -34.95
C GLU A 388 5.42 -35.19 -33.68
N ARG A 389 6.16 -34.07 -33.78
CA ARG A 389 6.50 -33.24 -32.61
C ARG A 389 5.25 -32.66 -31.95
N LEU A 390 4.23 -32.24 -32.70
CA LEU A 390 2.99 -31.70 -32.11
C LEU A 390 2.15 -32.78 -31.42
N LEU A 391 2.16 -34.02 -31.94
CA LEU A 391 1.54 -35.18 -31.28
C LEU A 391 2.33 -35.61 -30.03
N VAL A 392 3.65 -35.69 -30.09
CA VAL A 392 4.50 -36.01 -28.92
C VAL A 392 4.41 -34.92 -27.87
N ALA A 393 4.44 -33.64 -28.24
CA ALA A 393 4.25 -32.52 -27.33
C ALA A 393 2.84 -32.53 -26.70
N ARG A 394 1.80 -32.85 -27.48
CA ARG A 394 0.43 -32.98 -26.96
C ARG A 394 0.26 -34.19 -26.05
N ASN A 395 0.94 -35.31 -26.33
CA ASN A 395 0.89 -36.49 -25.47
C ASN A 395 1.65 -36.23 -24.15
N LYS A 396 2.86 -35.67 -24.22
CA LYS A 396 3.63 -35.24 -23.04
C LYS A 396 2.89 -34.16 -22.22
N ALA A 397 2.18 -33.24 -22.86
CA ALA A 397 1.34 -32.26 -22.17
C ALA A 397 0.09 -32.89 -21.51
N LEU A 398 -0.46 -33.98 -22.09
CA LEU A 398 -1.55 -34.74 -21.47
C LEU A 398 -1.03 -35.61 -20.31
N GLU A 399 0.14 -36.21 -20.44
CA GLU A 399 0.84 -36.95 -19.36
C GLU A 399 1.15 -36.02 -18.19
N ASN A 400 1.73 -34.84 -18.44
CA ASN A 400 1.98 -33.83 -17.41
C ASN A 400 0.67 -33.42 -16.71
N ARG A 401 -0.38 -33.06 -17.45
CA ARG A 401 -1.69 -32.73 -16.84
C ARG A 401 -2.29 -33.89 -16.04
N LEU A 402 -2.01 -35.13 -16.40
CA LEU A 402 -2.47 -36.32 -15.69
C LEU A 402 -1.65 -36.55 -14.41
N ILE A 403 -0.36 -36.21 -14.42
CA ILE A 403 0.50 -36.16 -13.22
C ILE A 403 0.05 -35.03 -12.29
N ASP A 404 -0.17 -33.82 -12.82
CA ASP A 404 -0.64 -32.66 -12.06
C ASP A 404 -1.99 -32.96 -11.38
N ALA A 405 -2.97 -33.47 -12.14
CA ALA A 405 -4.27 -33.86 -11.59
C ALA A 405 -4.19 -35.02 -10.58
N ARG A 406 -3.19 -35.91 -10.68
CA ARG A 406 -2.92 -36.95 -9.65
C ARG A 406 -2.32 -36.35 -8.38
N ASN A 407 -1.42 -35.38 -8.52
CA ASN A 407 -0.81 -34.69 -7.39
C ASN A 407 -1.85 -33.82 -6.67
N GLU A 408 -2.69 -33.08 -7.40
CA GLU A 408 -3.83 -32.34 -6.85
C GLU A 408 -4.82 -33.27 -6.13
N LEU A 409 -5.11 -34.45 -6.69
CA LEU A 409 -5.99 -35.43 -6.06
C LEU A 409 -5.37 -36.02 -4.78
N ALA A 410 -4.07 -36.34 -4.78
CA ALA A 410 -3.36 -36.84 -3.61
C ALA A 410 -3.31 -35.78 -2.50
N GLN A 411 -2.97 -34.54 -2.85
CA GLN A 411 -2.98 -33.40 -1.93
C GLN A 411 -4.39 -33.16 -1.34
N SER A 412 -5.43 -33.21 -2.18
CA SER A 412 -6.81 -33.08 -1.72
C SER A 412 -7.24 -34.22 -0.79
N GLN A 413 -6.73 -35.45 -1.00
CA GLN A 413 -6.98 -36.58 -0.11
C GLN A 413 -6.27 -36.41 1.25
N ASP A 414 -5.02 -35.96 1.24
CA ASP A 414 -4.25 -35.66 2.46
C ASP A 414 -4.88 -34.50 3.25
N ASP A 415 -5.30 -33.42 2.57
CA ASP A 415 -6.01 -32.29 3.18
C ASP A 415 -7.33 -32.75 3.83
N VAL A 416 -8.11 -33.60 3.14
CA VAL A 416 -9.35 -34.17 3.70
C VAL A 416 -9.06 -35.05 4.91
N GLN A 417 -7.96 -35.80 4.92
CA GLN A 417 -7.59 -36.63 6.07
C GLN A 417 -7.12 -35.77 7.26
N GLN A 418 -6.26 -34.78 7.02
CA GLN A 418 -5.84 -33.81 8.05
C GLN A 418 -7.02 -33.03 8.63
N LEU A 419 -8.02 -32.67 7.81
CA LEU A 419 -9.25 -32.02 8.29
C LEU A 419 -10.10 -32.93 9.16
N ARG A 420 -10.20 -34.24 8.86
CA ARG A 420 -10.86 -35.21 9.75
C ARG A 420 -10.13 -35.37 11.07
N ASP A 421 -8.81 -35.50 11.02
CA ASP A 421 -7.99 -35.69 12.23
C ASP A 421 -8.08 -34.44 13.12
N ARG A 422 -8.03 -33.24 12.53
CA ARG A 422 -8.27 -31.97 13.24
C ARG A 422 -9.67 -31.85 13.83
N ALA A 423 -10.71 -32.24 13.10
CA ALA A 423 -12.08 -32.24 13.63
C ALA A 423 -12.19 -33.17 14.85
N SER A 424 -11.61 -34.38 14.78
CA SER A 424 -11.60 -35.32 15.91
C SER A 424 -10.84 -34.79 17.14
N ALA A 425 -9.75 -34.05 16.92
CA ALA A 425 -9.00 -33.40 17.99
C ALA A 425 -9.79 -32.24 18.63
N GLN A 426 -10.48 -31.43 17.84
CA GLN A 426 -11.35 -30.36 18.32
C GLN A 426 -12.55 -30.89 19.10
N ASP A 427 -13.18 -31.99 18.66
CA ASP A 427 -14.24 -32.66 19.42
C ASP A 427 -13.74 -33.17 20.77
N ALA A 428 -12.52 -33.74 20.83
CA ALA A 428 -11.91 -34.16 22.09
C ALA A 428 -11.54 -32.98 23.02
N GLU A 429 -11.23 -31.81 22.48
CA GLU A 429 -10.97 -30.58 23.25
C GLU A 429 -12.27 -29.92 23.74
N LEU A 430 -13.33 -29.93 22.91
CA LEU A 430 -14.68 -29.51 23.31
C LEU A 430 -15.22 -30.41 24.43
N GLN A 431 -15.01 -31.72 24.38
CA GLN A 431 -15.37 -32.63 25.48
C GLN A 431 -14.59 -32.32 26.76
N ARG A 432 -13.29 -32.02 26.68
CA ARG A 432 -12.48 -31.61 27.86
C ARG A 432 -12.94 -30.29 28.46
N THR A 433 -13.16 -29.27 27.63
CA THR A 433 -13.58 -27.93 28.08
C THR A 433 -15.00 -27.95 28.64
N SER A 434 -15.92 -28.70 28.04
CA SER A 434 -17.26 -28.96 28.60
C SER A 434 -17.19 -29.68 29.95
N ALA A 435 -16.35 -30.71 30.10
CA ALA A 435 -16.17 -31.40 31.36
C ALA A 435 -15.53 -30.51 32.46
N LEU A 436 -14.67 -29.56 32.07
CA LEU A 436 -14.08 -28.58 32.99
C LEU A 436 -15.09 -27.49 33.37
N ALA A 437 -15.91 -27.01 32.44
CA ALA A 437 -17.01 -26.08 32.71
C ALA A 437 -18.02 -26.69 33.69
N ALA A 438 -18.43 -27.95 33.48
CA ALA A 438 -19.33 -28.66 34.39
C ALA A 438 -18.75 -28.83 35.82
N ARG A 439 -17.41 -28.92 35.95
CA ARG A 439 -16.74 -28.91 37.27
C ARG A 439 -16.77 -27.52 37.90
N LEU A 440 -16.45 -26.47 37.14
CA LEU A 440 -16.53 -25.09 37.63
C LEU A 440 -17.95 -24.69 38.04
N GLU A 441 -18.98 -25.16 37.32
CA GLU A 441 -20.38 -24.99 37.71
C GLU A 441 -20.70 -25.71 39.02
N SER A 442 -20.20 -26.93 39.23
CA SER A 442 -20.32 -27.65 40.49
C SER A 442 -19.59 -26.95 41.65
N ASP A 443 -18.39 -26.42 41.41
CA ASP A 443 -17.57 -25.72 42.42
C ASP A 443 -18.19 -24.36 42.78
N LEU A 444 -18.73 -23.63 41.80
CA LEU A 444 -19.47 -22.37 42.03
C LEU A 444 -20.79 -22.59 42.78
N LEU A 445 -21.48 -23.70 42.54
CA LEU A 445 -22.66 -24.09 43.34
C LEU A 445 -22.29 -24.37 44.79
N ALA A 446 -21.15 -25.03 45.04
CA ALA A 446 -20.64 -25.26 46.40
C ALA A 446 -20.28 -23.95 47.13
N VAL A 447 -19.60 -23.02 46.46
CA VAL A 447 -19.29 -21.68 47.01
C VAL A 447 -20.57 -20.86 47.23
N GLY A 448 -21.57 -21.01 46.38
CA GLY A 448 -22.89 -20.41 46.56
C GLY A 448 -23.57 -20.89 47.86
N THR A 449 -23.45 -22.17 48.20
CA THR A 449 -24.04 -22.71 49.45
C THR A 449 -23.32 -22.26 50.72
N ASP A 450 -22.01 -21.95 50.67
CA ASP A 450 -21.28 -21.43 51.84
C ASP A 450 -21.57 -19.95 52.14
N THR A 451 -22.01 -19.15 51.15
CA THR A 451 -22.28 -17.72 51.37
C THR A 451 -23.61 -17.45 52.10
N ASP A 452 -24.56 -18.38 52.07
CA ASP A 452 -25.82 -18.29 52.84
C ASP A 452 -25.66 -18.70 54.31
N ALA A 453 -24.58 -19.42 54.67
CA ALA A 453 -24.31 -19.85 56.05
C ALA A 453 -23.70 -18.75 56.95
N LEU A 454 -23.29 -17.61 56.39
CA LEU A 454 -22.51 -16.57 57.09
C LEU A 454 -23.29 -15.29 57.45
N HIS A 455 -24.59 -15.21 57.13
CA HIS A 455 -25.45 -14.07 57.50
C HIS A 455 -26.14 -14.21 58.87
N SER A 456 -25.69 -15.16 59.71
CA SER A 456 -26.28 -15.49 61.00
C SER A 456 -25.28 -15.50 62.16
N ASN A 457 -24.48 -14.43 62.32
CA ASN A 457 -24.23 -13.92 63.67
C ASN A 457 -23.76 -12.46 63.65
N LYS A 458 -24.40 -11.67 64.50
CA LYS A 458 -24.04 -10.32 64.85
C LYS A 458 -23.31 -10.41 66.18
N ASP A 459 -22.06 -9.97 66.26
CA ASP A 459 -21.44 -9.34 67.43
C ASP A 459 -19.97 -8.97 67.13
N ASP A 460 -19.49 -7.98 67.86
CA ASP A 460 -18.29 -7.17 67.61
C ASP A 460 -16.97 -7.95 67.40
N ILE A 461 -16.18 -7.51 66.41
CA ILE A 461 -14.71 -7.38 66.49
C ILE A 461 -14.22 -6.39 65.41
N GLU A 462 -13.45 -5.40 65.85
CA GLU A 462 -12.91 -4.31 65.03
C GLU A 462 -11.67 -4.76 64.25
N LEU A 463 -11.79 -5.01 62.93
CA LEU A 463 -10.65 -5.21 62.04
C LEU A 463 -10.73 -4.37 60.74
N LYS A 464 -9.81 -3.40 60.64
CA LYS A 464 -9.25 -2.74 59.43
C LYS A 464 -10.11 -2.69 58.14
N PRO A 465 -10.61 -1.50 57.74
CA PRO A 465 -11.28 -1.31 56.46
C PRO A 465 -10.27 -1.19 55.31
N THR A 466 -9.88 -2.30 54.69
CA THR A 466 -9.16 -2.30 53.39
C THR A 466 -9.82 -3.16 52.32
N ALA A 467 -10.61 -4.18 52.69
CA ALA A 467 -11.37 -5.00 51.75
C ALA A 467 -12.66 -4.31 51.28
N SER A 468 -13.45 -3.73 52.20
CA SER A 468 -14.73 -3.06 51.84
C SER A 468 -14.50 -1.88 50.91
N GLY A 469 -13.53 -1.01 51.20
CA GLY A 469 -13.24 0.15 50.35
C GLY A 469 -12.79 -0.23 48.93
N LEU A 470 -12.09 -1.35 48.75
CA LEU A 470 -11.77 -1.86 47.41
C LEU A 470 -13.02 -2.35 46.69
N LEU A 471 -13.90 -3.09 47.38
CA LEU A 471 -15.18 -3.53 46.82
C LEU A 471 -16.10 -2.35 46.47
N ASP A 472 -16.17 -1.31 47.30
CA ASP A 472 -16.95 -0.09 47.04
C ASP A 472 -16.39 0.69 45.84
N ILE A 473 -15.06 0.80 45.72
CA ILE A 473 -14.39 1.44 44.57
C ILE A 473 -14.61 0.62 43.29
N VAL A 474 -14.49 -0.71 43.34
CA VAL A 474 -14.73 -1.60 42.20
C VAL A 474 -16.20 -1.60 41.79
N THR A 475 -17.13 -1.54 42.75
CA THR A 475 -18.57 -1.42 42.51
C THR A 475 -18.89 -0.07 41.86
N GLY A 476 -18.35 1.03 42.38
CA GLY A 476 -18.49 2.36 41.76
C GLY A 476 -17.80 2.47 40.39
N GLN A 477 -16.70 1.75 40.15
CA GLN A 477 -16.09 1.64 38.82
C GLN A 477 -16.99 0.86 37.86
N ARG A 478 -17.48 -0.33 38.27
CA ARG A 478 -18.46 -1.15 37.52
C ARG A 478 -19.69 -0.33 37.14
N ASP A 479 -20.24 0.44 38.07
CA ASP A 479 -21.47 1.21 37.83
C ASP A 479 -21.23 2.41 36.92
N ARG A 480 -20.06 3.06 36.99
CA ARG A 480 -19.62 4.06 35.98
C ARG A 480 -19.39 3.44 34.59
N PHE A 481 -18.79 2.25 34.51
CA PHE A 481 -18.63 1.53 33.25
C PHE A 481 -19.98 1.10 32.66
N ARG A 482 -20.92 0.65 33.51
CA ARG A 482 -22.28 0.29 33.10
C ARG A 482 -23.05 1.50 32.58
N GLN A 483 -22.98 2.63 33.28
CA GLN A 483 -23.58 3.89 32.85
C GLN A 483 -23.01 4.35 31.50
N ARG A 484 -21.68 4.35 31.35
CA ARG A 484 -21.02 4.71 30.09
C ARG A 484 -21.34 3.74 28.95
N ASN A 485 -21.55 2.45 29.23
CA ASN A 485 -21.94 1.49 28.22
C ASN A 485 -23.40 1.74 27.75
N ILE A 486 -24.31 2.08 28.66
CA ILE A 486 -25.69 2.49 28.31
C ILE A 486 -25.67 3.76 27.46
N GLU A 487 -24.87 4.76 27.83
CA GLU A 487 -24.70 6.00 27.04
C GLU A 487 -24.16 5.70 25.63
N LEU A 488 -23.15 4.82 25.50
CA LEU A 488 -22.62 4.39 24.20
C LEU A 488 -23.64 3.55 23.39
N GLU A 489 -24.46 2.71 24.03
CA GLU A 489 -25.53 1.97 23.37
C GLU A 489 -26.62 2.91 22.82
N ASP A 490 -26.97 3.96 23.56
CA ASP A 490 -27.94 4.96 23.11
C ASP A 490 -27.36 5.91 22.04
N GLU A 491 -26.10 6.32 22.14
CA GLU A 491 -25.40 7.01 21.03
C GLU A 491 -25.35 6.15 19.76
N LEU A 492 -25.07 4.84 19.89
CA LEU A 492 -25.08 3.90 18.77
C LEU A 492 -26.48 3.78 18.14
N ARG A 493 -27.54 3.74 18.96
CA ARG A 493 -28.94 3.74 18.48
C ARG A 493 -29.29 5.03 17.73
N VAL A 494 -28.88 6.18 18.24
CA VAL A 494 -29.10 7.49 17.58
C VAL A 494 -28.35 7.56 16.26
N GLN A 495 -27.09 7.11 16.20
CA GLN A 495 -26.31 7.05 14.96
C GLN A 495 -26.92 6.08 13.94
N ALA A 496 -27.39 4.91 14.39
CA ALA A 496 -28.07 3.94 13.53
C ALA A 496 -29.37 4.53 12.94
N ALA A 497 -30.17 5.23 13.76
CA ALA A 497 -31.38 5.92 13.29
C ALA A 497 -31.03 7.00 12.25
N ALA A 498 -30.04 7.85 12.51
CA ALA A 498 -29.57 8.87 11.56
C ALA A 498 -29.08 8.25 10.24
N ALA A 499 -28.32 7.15 10.31
CA ALA A 499 -27.86 6.42 9.11
C ALA A 499 -29.03 5.86 8.29
N THR A 500 -30.09 5.34 8.94
CA THR A 500 -31.29 4.88 8.21
C THR A 500 -32.07 6.02 7.55
N GLU A 501 -32.19 7.17 8.21
CA GLU A 501 -32.87 8.34 7.64
C GLU A 501 -32.08 8.97 6.49
N HIS A 502 -30.76 9.10 6.61
CA HIS A 502 -29.91 9.51 5.49
C HIS A 502 -29.96 8.52 4.31
N GLY A 503 -30.03 7.22 4.59
CA GLY A 503 -30.26 6.19 3.56
C GLY A 503 -31.61 6.37 2.84
N ARG A 504 -32.67 6.66 3.60
CA ARG A 504 -34.01 6.96 3.06
C ARG A 504 -34.01 8.22 2.19
N GLN A 505 -33.37 9.30 2.65
CA GLN A 505 -33.21 10.55 1.90
C GLN A 505 -32.40 10.34 0.62
N ALA A 506 -31.30 9.58 0.67
CA ALA A 506 -30.48 9.29 -0.50
C ALA A 506 -31.25 8.49 -1.58
N GLU A 507 -32.05 7.50 -1.19
CA GLU A 507 -32.89 6.74 -2.13
C GLU A 507 -34.06 7.58 -2.66
N GLN A 508 -34.63 8.49 -1.86
CA GLN A 508 -35.64 9.45 -2.31
C GLN A 508 -35.06 10.41 -3.37
N THR A 509 -33.95 11.08 -3.07
CA THR A 509 -33.26 11.97 -4.03
C THR A 509 -32.85 11.23 -5.30
N LYS A 510 -32.43 9.96 -5.20
CA LYS A 510 -32.13 9.12 -6.37
C LYS A 510 -33.36 8.84 -7.23
N GLN A 511 -34.52 8.56 -6.63
CA GLN A 511 -35.77 8.37 -7.36
C GLN A 511 -36.24 9.66 -8.04
N ASP A 512 -36.15 10.79 -7.34
CA ASP A 512 -36.51 12.09 -7.89
C ASP A 512 -35.55 12.52 -9.02
N ASN A 513 -34.25 12.25 -8.91
CA ASN A 513 -33.29 12.45 -10.00
C ASN A 513 -33.58 11.58 -11.24
N VAL A 514 -34.04 10.34 -11.06
CA VAL A 514 -34.46 9.48 -12.19
C VAL A 514 -35.75 10.00 -12.85
N ARG A 515 -36.68 10.56 -12.07
CA ARG A 515 -37.89 11.24 -12.60
C ARG A 515 -37.55 12.53 -13.35
N LEU A 516 -36.62 13.33 -12.83
CA LEU A 516 -36.09 14.51 -13.52
C LEU A 516 -35.43 14.13 -14.84
N TYR A 517 -34.66 13.04 -14.87
CA TYR A 517 -34.10 12.50 -16.12
C TYR A 517 -35.19 12.05 -17.10
N GLU A 518 -36.23 11.38 -16.62
CA GLU A 518 -37.41 11.01 -17.41
C GLU A 518 -38.10 12.25 -18.00
N GLU A 519 -38.38 13.27 -17.20
CA GLU A 519 -39.02 14.52 -17.62
C GLU A 519 -38.17 15.29 -18.66
N VAL A 520 -36.85 15.43 -18.43
CA VAL A 520 -35.93 16.03 -19.40
C VAL A 520 -35.89 15.24 -20.71
N LYS A 521 -35.91 13.90 -20.65
CA LYS A 521 -35.96 13.03 -21.83
C LYS A 521 -37.29 13.16 -22.58
N TYR A 522 -38.41 13.25 -21.86
CA TYR A 522 -39.73 13.51 -22.46
C TYR A 522 -39.78 14.89 -23.13
N LEU A 523 -39.36 15.95 -22.44
CA LEU A 523 -39.29 17.31 -23.00
C LEU A 523 -38.37 17.39 -24.23
N ARG A 524 -37.20 16.74 -24.20
CA ARG A 524 -36.31 16.65 -25.36
C ARG A 524 -36.98 15.91 -26.52
N SER A 525 -37.61 14.75 -26.27
CA SER A 525 -38.32 13.99 -27.30
C SER A 525 -39.51 14.75 -27.90
N TYR A 526 -40.18 15.58 -27.10
CA TYR A 526 -41.27 16.44 -27.53
C TYR A 526 -40.73 17.59 -28.41
N ALA A 527 -39.67 18.26 -27.96
CA ALA A 527 -38.98 19.30 -28.73
C ALA A 527 -38.47 18.78 -30.10
N THR A 528 -37.91 17.56 -30.13
CA THR A 528 -37.49 16.90 -31.38
C THR A 528 -38.69 16.63 -32.30
N ARG A 529 -39.80 16.10 -31.78
CA ARG A 529 -41.03 15.87 -32.56
C ARG A 529 -41.67 17.15 -33.09
N THR A 530 -41.62 18.25 -32.35
CA THR A 530 -42.13 19.56 -32.82
C THR A 530 -41.23 20.22 -33.88
N GLY A 531 -39.99 19.75 -34.06
CA GLY A 531 -39.06 20.29 -35.05
C GLY A 531 -39.22 19.74 -36.48
N GLU A 532 -40.02 18.69 -36.67
CA GLU A 532 -40.02 17.91 -37.93
C GLU A 532 -41.15 18.29 -38.91
N SER A 533 -41.88 19.39 -38.63
CA SER A 533 -42.85 19.97 -39.58
C SER A 533 -42.41 21.35 -40.08
N SER A 534 -41.87 21.37 -41.30
CA SER A 534 -41.93 22.49 -42.26
C SER A 534 -41.41 23.87 -41.81
N ARG A 535 -40.10 24.12 -41.93
CA ARG A 535 -39.56 25.45 -42.29
C ARG A 535 -38.10 25.40 -42.79
N PRO A 536 -37.68 26.24 -43.77
CA PRO A 536 -36.29 26.35 -44.17
C PRO A 536 -35.43 27.05 -43.11
N ALA A 537 -34.15 26.71 -43.03
CA ALA A 537 -33.22 27.23 -42.03
C ALA A 537 -32.92 28.74 -42.21
N PRO A 538 -32.88 29.54 -41.13
CA PRO A 538 -32.28 30.87 -41.13
C PRO A 538 -30.75 30.79 -40.95
N THR A 539 -30.04 31.76 -41.53
CA THR A 539 -28.58 31.88 -41.46
C THR A 539 -28.08 32.26 -40.05
N PRO A 540 -26.86 31.85 -39.63
CA PRO A 540 -26.36 32.13 -38.29
C PRO A 540 -25.90 33.60 -38.15
N SER A 541 -26.62 34.34 -37.31
CA SER A 541 -26.24 35.71 -36.89
C SER A 541 -25.14 35.69 -35.82
N LYS A 542 -24.16 36.59 -35.94
CA LYS A 542 -22.96 36.66 -35.07
C LYS A 542 -23.19 37.32 -33.70
N PHE A 543 -24.42 37.29 -33.16
CA PHE A 543 -24.74 37.91 -31.87
C PHE A 543 -25.79 37.12 -31.08
N SER A 544 -25.37 35.97 -30.55
CA SER A 544 -26.08 35.28 -29.47
C SER A 544 -25.04 34.73 -28.49
N THR A 545 -24.98 35.32 -27.31
CA THR A 545 -24.11 34.90 -26.21
C THR A 545 -24.66 33.64 -25.55
N ALA A 546 -23.80 32.62 -25.43
CA ALA A 546 -23.93 31.56 -24.43
C ALA A 546 -25.29 30.82 -24.34
N ALA A 547 -25.84 30.38 -25.48
CA ALA A 547 -26.49 29.07 -25.48
C ALA A 547 -25.39 28.01 -25.28
N HIS A 548 -24.99 27.79 -24.03
CA HIS A 548 -24.02 26.76 -23.68
C HIS A 548 -24.70 25.42 -24.02
N HIS A 549 -24.31 24.82 -25.14
CA HIS A 549 -24.63 23.43 -25.43
C HIS A 549 -23.89 22.61 -24.39
N ILE A 550 -24.49 22.45 -23.22
CA ILE A 550 -23.98 21.57 -22.17
C ILE A 550 -23.98 20.20 -22.80
N ASP A 551 -22.77 19.74 -23.16
CA ASP A 551 -22.56 18.43 -23.72
C ASP A 551 -22.79 17.44 -22.57
N MET A 552 -24.06 17.05 -22.40
CA MET A 552 -24.56 16.32 -21.25
C MET A 552 -24.21 14.83 -21.33
N ASP A 553 -23.12 14.48 -22.02
CA ASP A 553 -22.50 13.14 -21.98
C ASP A 553 -21.49 13.05 -20.81
N THR A 554 -21.72 13.84 -19.75
CA THR A 554 -21.04 13.67 -18.47
C THR A 554 -21.45 12.34 -17.83
N SER A 555 -20.53 11.70 -17.11
CA SER A 555 -20.71 10.39 -16.47
C SER A 555 -21.93 10.29 -15.55
N VAL A 556 -22.46 11.44 -15.11
CA VAL A 556 -23.68 11.56 -14.31
C VAL A 556 -24.92 11.21 -15.13
N ASP A 557 -25.04 11.71 -16.37
CA ASP A 557 -26.19 11.41 -17.24
C ASP A 557 -26.20 9.93 -17.64
N ALA A 558 -25.05 9.38 -18.05
CA ALA A 558 -24.89 7.96 -18.33
C ALA A 558 -25.31 7.06 -17.13
N LYS A 559 -25.09 7.51 -15.90
CA LYS A 559 -25.51 6.81 -14.67
C LYS A 559 -27.02 6.89 -14.43
N TYR A 560 -27.67 8.03 -14.65
CA TYR A 560 -29.13 8.13 -14.52
C TYR A 560 -29.87 7.50 -15.70
N LYS A 561 -29.32 7.57 -16.91
CA LYS A 561 -29.74 6.85 -18.12
C LYS A 561 -29.77 5.34 -17.91
N THR A 562 -28.66 4.76 -17.42
CA THR A 562 -28.60 3.30 -17.15
C THR A 562 -29.58 2.88 -16.05
N MET A 563 -29.73 3.66 -14.97
CA MET A 563 -30.75 3.40 -13.94
C MET A 563 -32.20 3.54 -14.47
N TYR A 564 -32.45 4.49 -15.38
CA TYR A 564 -33.74 4.66 -16.04
C TYR A 564 -34.04 3.48 -16.97
N GLU A 565 -33.10 3.10 -17.85
CA GLU A 565 -33.23 1.98 -18.78
C GLU A 565 -33.38 0.63 -18.05
N GLU A 566 -32.69 0.43 -16.92
CA GLU A 566 -32.88 -0.71 -16.04
C GLU A 566 -34.29 -0.71 -15.39
N SER A 567 -34.79 0.45 -14.97
CA SER A 567 -36.13 0.58 -14.37
C SER A 567 -37.27 0.35 -15.38
N LEU A 568 -37.03 0.67 -16.66
CA LEU A 568 -38.00 0.53 -17.75
C LEU A 568 -38.06 -0.91 -18.30
N ASN A 569 -37.02 -1.72 -18.08
CA ASN A 569 -36.94 -3.07 -18.64
C ASN A 569 -37.74 -4.10 -17.79
N PRO A 570 -38.85 -4.66 -18.30
CA PRO A 570 -39.69 -5.59 -17.54
C PRO A 570 -38.95 -6.89 -17.17
N PHE A 571 -37.90 -7.27 -17.92
CA PHE A 571 -37.07 -8.43 -17.60
C PHE A 571 -36.14 -8.20 -16.42
N HIS A 572 -35.66 -6.97 -16.15
CA HIS A 572 -34.93 -6.68 -14.91
C HIS A 572 -35.84 -6.73 -13.68
N VAL A 573 -37.07 -6.19 -13.79
CA VAL A 573 -38.10 -6.30 -12.74
C VAL A 573 -38.48 -7.76 -12.49
N PHE A 574 -38.60 -8.57 -13.54
CA PHE A 574 -38.84 -10.01 -13.46
C PHE A 574 -37.66 -10.75 -12.82
N HIS A 575 -36.43 -10.52 -13.30
CA HIS A 575 -35.22 -11.16 -12.77
C HIS A 575 -34.99 -10.80 -11.30
N ARG A 576 -35.21 -9.55 -10.90
CA ARG A 576 -35.16 -9.10 -9.49
C ARG A 576 -36.24 -9.75 -8.63
N ARG A 577 -37.46 -9.97 -9.17
CA ARG A 577 -38.51 -10.77 -8.50
C ARG A 577 -38.13 -12.26 -8.41
N GLU A 578 -37.47 -12.80 -9.43
CA GLU A 578 -37.08 -14.20 -9.48
C GLU A 578 -35.91 -14.51 -8.54
N THR A 579 -34.86 -13.68 -8.49
CA THR A 579 -33.78 -13.79 -7.50
C THR A 579 -34.32 -13.65 -6.08
N THR A 580 -35.22 -12.69 -5.84
CA THR A 580 -35.92 -12.56 -4.53
C THR A 580 -36.74 -13.82 -4.19
N ARG A 581 -37.36 -14.49 -5.17
CA ARG A 581 -38.05 -15.77 -4.96
C ARG A 581 -37.06 -16.90 -4.65
N ARG A 582 -35.96 -17.03 -5.39
CA ARG A 582 -34.92 -18.04 -5.16
C ARG A 582 -34.29 -17.89 -3.76
N VAL A 583 -34.02 -16.66 -3.32
CA VAL A 583 -33.52 -16.36 -1.96
C VAL A 583 -34.56 -16.67 -0.88
N ARG A 584 -35.87 -16.52 -1.17
CA ARG A 584 -36.96 -16.92 -0.28
C ARG A 584 -37.23 -18.43 -0.23
N SER A 585 -36.83 -19.20 -1.25
CA SER A 585 -36.90 -20.67 -1.24
C SER A 585 -35.68 -21.35 -0.62
N MET A 586 -34.57 -20.63 -0.40
CA MET A 586 -33.40 -21.13 0.32
C MET A 586 -33.69 -21.31 1.83
N GLY A 587 -33.08 -22.32 2.45
CA GLY A 587 -33.16 -22.56 3.90
C GLY A 587 -32.56 -21.41 4.72
N VAL A 588 -32.80 -21.41 6.04
CA VAL A 588 -32.36 -20.30 6.92
C VAL A 588 -30.82 -20.16 6.92
N LEU A 589 -30.09 -21.27 6.94
CA LEU A 589 -28.63 -21.29 6.86
C LEU A 589 -28.12 -20.84 5.47
N ASP A 590 -28.67 -21.40 4.39
CA ASP A 590 -28.33 -20.98 3.02
C ASP A 590 -28.60 -19.50 2.79
N ARG A 591 -29.66 -18.94 3.39
CA ARG A 591 -29.99 -17.52 3.31
C ARG A 591 -28.99 -16.65 4.09
N LEU A 592 -28.52 -17.10 5.26
CA LEU A 592 -27.42 -16.44 5.99
C LEU A 592 -26.11 -16.48 5.19
N ILE A 593 -25.76 -17.64 4.62
CA ILE A 593 -24.56 -17.82 3.79
C ILE A 593 -24.68 -16.96 2.52
N TYR A 594 -25.84 -16.91 1.87
CA TYR A 594 -26.09 -16.06 0.71
C TYR A 594 -26.00 -14.57 1.06
N MET A 595 -26.58 -14.12 2.18
CA MET A 595 -26.46 -12.72 2.61
C MET A 595 -25.01 -12.35 2.95
N PHE A 596 -24.27 -13.22 3.64
CA PHE A 596 -22.86 -12.99 3.97
C PHE A 596 -21.97 -12.97 2.71
N SER A 597 -22.06 -14.01 1.87
CA SER A 597 -21.28 -14.10 0.63
C SER A 597 -21.63 -13.00 -0.37
N SER A 598 -22.91 -12.64 -0.53
CA SER A 598 -23.32 -11.52 -1.38
C SER A 598 -22.87 -10.16 -0.84
N ALA A 599 -22.80 -9.97 0.48
CA ALA A 599 -22.28 -8.73 1.07
C ALA A 599 -20.76 -8.59 0.90
N VAL A 600 -20.04 -9.72 1.04
CA VAL A 600 -18.59 -9.80 0.77
C VAL A 600 -18.31 -9.53 -0.71
N VAL A 601 -18.91 -10.30 -1.64
CA VAL A 601 -18.64 -10.20 -3.08
C VAL A 601 -19.09 -8.85 -3.65
N GLY A 602 -20.26 -8.37 -3.22
CA GLY A 602 -20.90 -7.16 -3.74
C GLY A 602 -20.17 -5.85 -3.45
N SER A 603 -19.27 -5.80 -2.45
CA SER A 603 -18.53 -4.57 -2.12
C SER A 603 -17.02 -4.74 -2.17
N ARG A 604 -16.34 -3.85 -2.91
CA ARG A 604 -14.86 -3.86 -3.03
C ARG A 604 -14.17 -3.72 -1.67
N ARG A 605 -14.79 -2.99 -0.72
CA ARG A 605 -14.31 -2.84 0.66
C ARG A 605 -14.45 -4.13 1.46
N ALA A 606 -15.58 -4.85 1.41
CA ALA A 606 -15.69 -6.13 2.12
C ALA A 606 -14.79 -7.22 1.53
N ARG A 607 -14.55 -7.24 0.20
CA ARG A 607 -13.52 -8.10 -0.40
C ARG A 607 -12.12 -7.82 0.16
N MET A 608 -11.73 -6.55 0.26
CA MET A 608 -10.45 -6.17 0.87
C MET A 608 -10.38 -6.49 2.36
N VAL A 609 -11.47 -6.28 3.12
CA VAL A 609 -11.53 -6.63 4.55
C VAL A 609 -11.47 -8.14 4.76
N MET A 610 -12.12 -8.95 3.90
CA MET A 610 -12.05 -10.41 4.00
C MET A 610 -10.68 -10.94 3.57
N LEU A 611 -10.05 -10.37 2.54
CA LEU A 611 -8.64 -10.65 2.21
C LEU A 611 -7.70 -10.28 3.35
N LEU A 612 -7.90 -9.12 3.99
CA LEU A 612 -7.09 -8.68 5.12
C LEU A 612 -7.35 -9.53 6.39
N TYR A 613 -8.58 -9.99 6.61
CA TYR A 613 -8.91 -10.94 7.67
C TYR A 613 -8.26 -12.30 7.43
N VAL A 614 -8.33 -12.82 6.20
CA VAL A 614 -7.65 -14.07 5.82
C VAL A 614 -6.14 -13.90 5.95
N ALA A 615 -5.55 -12.79 5.51
CA ALA A 615 -4.13 -12.50 5.65
C ALA A 615 -3.70 -12.34 7.12
N LEU A 616 -4.50 -11.68 7.97
CA LEU A 616 -4.26 -11.60 9.41
C LEU A 616 -4.40 -12.96 10.10
N LEU A 617 -5.32 -13.81 9.65
CA LEU A 617 -5.47 -15.17 10.15
C LEU A 617 -4.27 -16.04 9.73
N HIS A 618 -3.79 -15.91 8.50
CA HIS A 618 -2.54 -16.56 8.06
C HIS A 618 -1.32 -16.02 8.81
N LEU A 619 -1.23 -14.72 9.06
CA LEU A 619 -0.19 -14.09 9.88
C LEU A 619 -0.24 -14.60 11.33
N LEU A 620 -1.43 -14.68 11.93
CA LEU A 620 -1.65 -15.22 13.28
C LEU A 620 -1.21 -16.68 13.34
N VAL A 621 -1.63 -17.50 12.37
CA VAL A 621 -1.20 -18.90 12.25
C VAL A 621 0.32 -18.98 12.12
N MET A 622 0.94 -18.14 11.28
CA MET A 622 2.40 -18.11 11.12
C MET A 622 3.12 -17.68 12.41
N ILE A 623 2.60 -16.69 13.13
CA ILE A 623 3.12 -16.26 14.44
C ILE A 623 2.98 -17.39 15.47
N THR A 624 1.85 -18.09 15.51
CA THR A 624 1.68 -19.22 16.43
C THR A 624 2.62 -20.38 16.10
N LEU A 625 2.79 -20.72 14.81
CA LEU A 625 3.73 -21.74 14.35
C LEU A 625 5.19 -21.37 14.68
N TYR A 626 5.57 -20.11 14.43
CA TYR A 626 6.89 -19.58 14.78
C TYR A 626 7.14 -19.65 16.30
N ARG A 627 6.14 -19.31 17.11
CA ARG A 627 6.22 -19.39 18.57
C ARG A 627 6.35 -20.83 19.07
N THR A 628 5.62 -21.77 18.47
CA THR A 628 5.75 -23.21 18.80
C THR A 628 7.10 -23.79 18.34
N MET A 629 7.68 -23.27 17.24
CA MET A 629 9.01 -23.69 16.78
C MET A 629 10.11 -23.21 17.75
N LEU A 630 10.03 -21.96 18.22
CA LEU A 630 10.91 -21.43 19.28
C LEU A 630 10.82 -22.23 20.59
N GLN A 631 9.62 -22.63 21.00
CA GLN A 631 9.42 -23.46 22.20
C GLN A 631 9.89 -24.91 22.02
N ALA A 632 9.89 -25.44 20.80
CA ALA A 632 10.43 -26.77 20.52
C ALA A 632 11.96 -26.82 20.63
N ASP A 633 12.65 -25.71 20.29
CA ASP A 633 14.10 -25.59 20.39
C ASP A 633 14.56 -25.58 21.86
N GLU A 634 13.87 -24.83 22.74
CA GLU A 634 14.09 -24.87 24.20
C GLU A 634 13.83 -26.25 24.82
N GLY A 635 12.81 -26.98 24.35
CA GLY A 635 12.46 -28.30 24.86
C GLY A 635 13.42 -29.44 24.48
N SER A 636 14.30 -29.21 23.48
CA SER A 636 15.22 -30.24 22.97
C SER A 636 16.45 -30.48 23.86
N PHE A 637 16.73 -29.60 24.83
CA PHE A 637 17.93 -29.69 25.67
C PHE A 637 17.76 -30.53 26.96
N GLU A 638 16.53 -30.93 27.32
CA GLU A 638 16.21 -31.44 28.67
C GLU A 638 15.91 -32.95 28.76
N ARG A 639 16.17 -33.75 27.71
CA ARG A 639 15.95 -35.21 27.72
C ARG A 639 17.14 -36.03 27.21
N ALA A 640 18.14 -36.20 28.08
CA ALA A 640 19.05 -37.33 28.04
C ALA A 640 18.88 -38.18 29.32
N PRO A 641 18.44 -39.46 29.25
CA PRO A 641 18.41 -40.33 30.42
C PRO A 641 19.83 -40.80 30.79
N PRO A 642 20.12 -41.05 32.08
CA PRO A 642 21.43 -41.55 32.50
C PRO A 642 21.66 -42.98 32.02
N ILE A 643 22.86 -43.24 31.50
CA ILE A 643 23.32 -44.56 31.08
C ILE A 643 23.67 -45.39 32.32
N MET A 644 23.18 -46.65 32.35
CA MET A 644 23.73 -47.77 33.11
C MET A 644 24.03 -48.91 32.13
#